data_AF-A0ABD3UCS1-F1
#
_entry.id   AF-A0ABD3UCS1-F1
#
_cell.length_a   1.000
_cell.length_b   1.000
_cell.length_c   1.000
_cell.angle_alpha   90.00
_cell.angle_beta   90.00
_cell.angle_gamma   90.00
#
_symmetry.space_group_name_H-M   'P 1'
#
loop_
_entity.id
_entity.type
_entity.pdbx_description
1 polymer ?
#
loop_
_entity_poly.entity_id
_entity_poly.type
_entity_poly.pdbx_seq_one_letter_code
_entity_poly.pdbx_strand_id
1 'polypeptide(L)'
;MQLALLILVGYFLGSIKGESCYLNFTTLNMLENRTTNHSALRTGYWVSDRYLANGWYDVGSRNMPTDSSKLTFNNSCGTNYPIWMNGTIPQTSEGKVTRTACIFSDSSACGLSLEIEVINCGTHMLYKLSGLNPFYTSTSDNDKYIYGAYCFEKSHLLPVSVKVQPLLSFADENSVKKPRLVFRCQNIGNMTDDLYYSVSWYVDEHFLLSRGPVLISNLDDTNLNEKDLIQKGHKLDINIKCIVNTSNSTGGSMENTTSESLPFWLGIRVLNPSVQIVQGQTATIKLQPTFPIGCSSNAAKQNPRAQCLLSVDMFDPDDSNNCGGSSISAQNSQSCGGQILGFYHHQWTEGARYDNVTEMKITTKDGTDYKPGRNRFSLKLRVGGTGLNDIVHGNYLKNVTVTPTYEKTWQAKECYSYVDPHMKSFDGRRYENQNLGVFVMYRHISSKQEVQMKTKKCNNFATCACAVAVRAGGDIFLIDLCGSPGLIKYASCKENILDVRQITAYYYQIHMPLGTMTSVTIINSPGFESTLNLIIYPSVKDMNETQGLCGMLNDNQTDDFTTPSGGIETDNNVFSISWRISNESSYFHPQNQNPDLSQLWDQSSLFCVCVAVSNSTTPTSIAPEDQFITQCSASVSSSCAKNHDILGTPYHTCNIRTKRSEQSMSREIERILSKRIMGSDVIVPNTVKRSTLNITFEEALDECTRFFSGNCTTSSFESSLPNSNQDSKNSSITNCALDYTYTGNMSLASLHCETYRSEVDQEIRRNSTFREENPQVVESFRAKTCINNCNNHGDCVNGSCICHEQYIEEDCSVSLRDYPVVEDTYAGGLCQQNMEVCCGEIPIYGSRFVKGTTKQSLQGFQIYINGSIVLEGATAVDNLTIINPFEAAINVPCGSRQRRATNNNNSTMPFITGTKVSLTNDGTNYGPTQIYYIYDSTCQGVLTSTDGYSFYLLAGTCYIGAACYREGESYTSDGCRKCLPSRDPYSWSDGCTSGITDSTSTIIIIVCVVVPVIVVVIAAIIIFKCVQKKKRIAGHFDGNATVTMVEKIKLDQR
;
A
#
# COMPACT_ATOMS: atom_id res chain seq x y z
N MET A 1 -6.63 29.70 -31.68
CA MET A 1 -5.52 30.57 -31.22
C MET A 1 -5.78 32.06 -31.43
N GLN A 2 -6.18 32.54 -32.62
CA GLN A 2 -6.50 33.97 -32.82
C GLN A 2 -7.71 34.49 -32.02
N LEU A 3 -8.73 33.65 -31.76
CA LEU A 3 -9.87 34.03 -30.91
C LEU A 3 -9.47 34.18 -29.42
N ALA A 4 -8.54 33.35 -28.95
CA ALA A 4 -8.00 33.45 -27.59
C ALA A 4 -7.10 34.69 -27.43
N LEU A 5 -6.35 35.07 -28.47
CA LEU A 5 -5.54 36.28 -28.49
C LEU A 5 -6.40 37.56 -28.50
N LEU A 6 -7.54 37.56 -29.21
CA LEU A 6 -8.50 38.68 -29.20
C LEU A 6 -9.27 38.81 -27.87
N ILE A 7 -9.54 37.70 -27.19
CA ILE A 7 -10.18 37.71 -25.87
C ILE A 7 -9.17 38.13 -24.79
N LEU A 8 -7.90 37.72 -24.87
CA LEU A 8 -6.83 38.18 -23.97
C LEU A 8 -6.48 39.65 -24.19
N VAL A 9 -6.42 40.13 -25.44
CA VAL A 9 -6.22 41.56 -25.74
C VAL A 9 -7.46 42.38 -25.36
N GLY A 10 -8.67 41.82 -25.48
CA GLY A 10 -9.91 42.44 -24.98
C GLY A 10 -9.98 42.52 -23.45
N TYR A 11 -9.47 41.51 -22.74
CA TYR A 11 -9.38 41.50 -21.27
C TYR A 11 -8.27 42.44 -20.77
N PHE A 12 -7.12 42.50 -21.45
CA PHE A 12 -6.04 43.43 -21.10
C PHE A 12 -6.39 44.88 -21.46
N LEU A 13 -7.13 45.16 -22.55
CA LEU A 13 -7.59 46.52 -22.87
C LEU A 13 -8.79 46.97 -22.01
N GLY A 14 -9.60 46.04 -21.50
CA GLY A 14 -10.68 46.33 -20.54
C GLY A 14 -10.18 46.63 -19.12
N SER A 15 -9.00 46.12 -18.75
CA SER A 15 -8.43 46.30 -17.40
C SER A 15 -7.60 47.59 -17.24
N ILE A 16 -7.23 48.28 -18.33
CA ILE A 16 -6.44 49.53 -18.27
C ILE A 16 -7.27 50.76 -17.86
N LYS A 17 -8.61 50.67 -17.75
CA LYS A 17 -9.46 51.81 -17.33
C LYS A 17 -9.73 51.90 -15.83
N GLY A 18 -9.30 50.92 -15.02
CA GLY A 18 -9.47 50.90 -13.56
C GLY A 18 -8.25 51.37 -12.75
N GLU A 19 -7.07 51.52 -13.35
CA GLU A 19 -5.83 51.88 -12.64
C GLU A 19 -5.80 53.34 -12.13
N SER A 20 -6.62 54.23 -12.70
CA SER A 20 -6.58 55.67 -12.41
C SER A 20 -7.02 56.03 -10.98
N CYS A 21 -7.72 55.16 -10.28
CA CYS A 21 -8.20 55.39 -8.90
C CYS A 21 -7.26 54.85 -7.81
N TYR A 22 -6.15 54.22 -8.17
CA TYR A 22 -5.11 53.72 -7.25
C TYR A 22 -3.87 54.63 -7.21
N LEU A 23 -4.01 55.88 -7.65
CA LEU A 23 -2.94 56.87 -7.59
C LEU A 23 -2.61 57.20 -6.12
N ASN A 24 -1.35 57.52 -5.83
CA ASN A 24 -1.00 58.12 -4.54
C ASN A 24 -1.63 59.50 -4.44
N PHE A 25 -2.61 59.65 -3.55
CA PHE A 25 -3.32 60.90 -3.29
C PHE A 25 -3.24 61.30 -1.81
N THR A 26 -3.48 62.58 -1.54
CA THR A 26 -3.59 63.14 -0.18
C THR A 26 -5.00 63.65 0.06
N THR A 27 -5.58 63.45 1.24
CA THR A 27 -6.88 64.06 1.56
C THR A 27 -6.74 65.58 1.65
N LEU A 28 -7.59 66.33 0.95
CA LEU A 28 -7.55 67.80 1.03
C LEU A 28 -8.08 68.27 2.40
N ASN A 29 -7.31 69.11 3.08
CA ASN A 29 -7.68 69.61 4.41
C ASN A 29 -8.76 70.71 4.34
N MET A 30 -9.52 70.86 5.43
CA MET A 30 -10.54 71.92 5.61
C MET A 30 -11.67 71.90 4.56
N LEU A 31 -12.06 70.72 4.06
CA LEU A 31 -13.11 70.58 3.03
C LEU A 31 -14.47 71.18 3.43
N GLU A 32 -14.80 71.26 4.72
CA GLU A 32 -16.04 71.90 5.18
C GLU A 32 -16.01 73.42 5.04
N ASN A 33 -14.84 74.03 5.24
CA ASN A 33 -14.60 75.45 5.07
C ASN A 33 -14.49 75.86 3.59
N ARG A 34 -14.40 74.89 2.67
CA ARG A 34 -14.25 75.09 1.22
C ARG A 34 -15.57 74.99 0.46
N THR A 35 -16.71 75.03 1.14
CA THR A 35 -18.04 74.91 0.53
C THR A 35 -18.57 76.25 0.02
N THR A 36 -19.42 76.23 -1.01
CA THR A 36 -20.03 77.43 -1.62
C THR A 36 -20.77 78.32 -0.62
N ASN A 37 -21.34 77.72 0.43
CA ASN A 37 -22.06 78.40 1.51
C ASN A 37 -21.17 78.87 2.68
N HIS A 38 -19.87 78.57 2.66
CA HIS A 38 -18.94 78.94 3.73
C HIS A 38 -18.26 80.28 3.43
N SER A 39 -18.43 81.25 4.33
CA SER A 39 -17.82 82.57 4.25
C SER A 39 -16.71 82.72 5.30
N ALA A 40 -15.51 83.13 4.88
CA ALA A 40 -14.40 83.44 5.77
C ALA A 40 -14.66 84.62 6.70
N LEU A 41 -15.57 85.54 6.31
CA LEU A 41 -16.01 86.65 7.15
C LEU A 41 -16.75 86.18 8.41
N ARG A 42 -17.33 84.97 8.39
CA ARG A 42 -18.03 84.39 9.56
C ARG A 42 -17.10 83.66 10.53
N THR A 43 -15.96 83.14 10.05
CA THR A 43 -15.06 82.28 10.84
C THR A 43 -13.76 82.97 11.26
N GLY A 44 -13.44 84.13 10.67
CA GLY A 44 -12.21 84.88 10.96
C GLY A 44 -10.93 84.23 10.39
N TYR A 45 -11.07 83.15 9.61
CA TYR A 45 -9.97 82.39 9.02
C TYR A 45 -10.18 82.25 7.51
N TRP A 46 -9.16 82.63 6.73
CA TRP A 46 -9.19 82.54 5.27
C TRP A 46 -8.42 81.30 4.79
N VAL A 47 -9.08 80.47 4.00
CA VAL A 47 -8.47 79.30 3.34
C VAL A 47 -7.62 79.75 2.17
N SER A 48 -6.39 79.24 2.10
CA SER A 48 -5.43 79.57 1.06
C SER A 48 -4.71 78.33 0.53
N ASP A 49 -4.74 78.16 -0.79
CA ASP A 49 -4.03 77.09 -1.49
C ASP A 49 -2.71 77.57 -2.11
N ARG A 50 -2.17 78.71 -1.65
CA ARG A 50 -0.88 79.24 -2.13
C ARG A 50 0.26 78.23 -2.01
N TYR A 51 0.29 77.49 -0.89
CA TYR A 51 1.33 76.52 -0.57
C TYR A 51 0.88 75.07 -0.76
N LEU A 52 -0.21 74.84 -1.51
CA LEU A 52 -0.70 73.49 -1.79
C LEU A 52 0.36 72.74 -2.61
N ALA A 53 0.81 71.58 -2.14
CA ALA A 53 1.76 70.76 -2.88
C ALA A 53 1.12 70.29 -4.20
N ASN A 54 1.90 70.23 -5.28
CA ASN A 54 1.38 69.67 -6.53
C ASN A 54 1.17 68.15 -6.38
N GLY A 55 -0.05 67.68 -6.59
CA GLY A 55 -0.37 66.27 -6.42
C GLY A 55 -1.85 65.96 -6.58
N TRP A 56 -2.19 64.68 -6.45
CA TRP A 56 -3.57 64.21 -6.44
C TRP A 56 -4.18 64.40 -5.06
N TYR A 57 -5.36 65.02 -5.02
CA TYR A 57 -6.11 65.26 -3.80
C TYR A 57 -7.46 64.57 -3.84
N ASP A 58 -7.74 63.80 -2.79
CA ASP A 58 -9.05 63.20 -2.54
C ASP A 58 -9.93 64.21 -1.77
N VAL A 59 -11.10 64.49 -2.34
CA VAL A 59 -12.10 65.39 -1.76
C VAL A 59 -13.37 64.65 -1.27
N GLY A 60 -13.33 63.32 -1.27
CA GLY A 60 -14.44 62.45 -0.89
C GLY A 60 -15.61 62.58 -1.87
N SER A 61 -16.83 62.54 -1.34
CA SER A 61 -18.08 62.66 -2.10
C SER A 61 -18.43 64.09 -2.56
N ARG A 62 -17.41 64.96 -2.72
CA ARG A 62 -17.58 66.36 -3.09
C ARG A 62 -17.09 66.62 -4.52
N ASN A 63 -17.67 67.62 -5.15
CA ASN A 63 -17.29 68.08 -6.48
C ASN A 63 -16.92 69.56 -6.47
N MET A 64 -16.00 69.96 -7.33
CA MET A 64 -15.78 71.38 -7.59
C MET A 64 -17.04 71.96 -8.25
N PRO A 65 -17.60 73.08 -7.76
CA PRO A 65 -18.79 73.67 -8.35
C PRO A 65 -18.57 73.94 -9.84
N THR A 66 -19.55 73.57 -10.67
CA THR A 66 -19.51 73.80 -12.12
C THR A 66 -20.36 74.97 -12.58
N ASP A 67 -21.01 75.66 -11.64
CA ASP A 67 -21.85 76.82 -11.87
C ASP A 67 -21.34 78.01 -11.05
N SER A 68 -20.79 78.99 -11.75
CA SER A 68 -20.26 80.22 -11.15
C SER A 68 -21.31 81.07 -10.43
N SER A 69 -22.61 80.92 -10.74
CA SER A 69 -23.68 81.70 -10.11
C SER A 69 -23.83 81.40 -8.62
N LYS A 70 -23.33 80.23 -8.18
CA LYS A 70 -23.32 79.81 -6.77
C LYS A 70 -22.21 80.45 -5.94
N LEU A 71 -21.34 81.25 -6.56
CA LEU A 71 -20.16 81.82 -5.92
C LEU A 71 -20.36 83.31 -5.69
N THR A 72 -19.93 83.78 -4.53
CA THR A 72 -19.91 85.20 -4.18
C THR A 72 -18.51 85.59 -3.72
N PHE A 73 -17.99 86.70 -4.28
CA PHE A 73 -16.73 87.28 -3.85
C PHE A 73 -16.74 87.53 -2.33
N ASN A 74 -15.65 87.15 -1.63
CA ASN A 74 -15.51 87.18 -0.16
C ASN A 74 -16.47 86.32 0.67
N ASN A 75 -17.44 85.60 0.07
CA ASN A 75 -18.50 84.91 0.81
C ASN A 75 -18.65 83.42 0.50
N SER A 76 -17.83 82.87 -0.40
CA SER A 76 -17.86 81.46 -0.76
C SER A 76 -16.52 80.78 -0.54
N CYS A 77 -16.57 79.49 -0.21
CA CYS A 77 -15.42 78.58 -0.16
C CYS A 77 -14.32 79.01 0.83
N GLY A 78 -14.68 79.84 1.81
CA GLY A 78 -13.77 80.30 2.86
C GLY A 78 -12.59 81.13 2.35
N THR A 79 -12.71 81.78 1.19
CA THR A 79 -11.59 82.45 0.51
C THR A 79 -12.03 83.74 -0.19
N ASN A 80 -11.08 84.63 -0.56
CA ASN A 80 -11.39 85.86 -1.29
C ASN A 80 -11.64 85.57 -2.78
N TYR A 81 -10.89 84.60 -3.32
CA TYR A 81 -10.92 84.21 -4.73
C TYR A 81 -11.28 82.72 -4.86
N PRO A 82 -12.58 82.37 -4.86
CA PRO A 82 -13.03 80.99 -5.02
C PRO A 82 -12.66 80.43 -6.39
N ILE A 83 -12.14 79.21 -6.42
CA ILE A 83 -11.83 78.53 -7.67
C ILE A 83 -12.86 77.44 -7.94
N TRP A 84 -13.46 77.48 -9.13
CA TRP A 84 -14.51 76.59 -9.57
C TRP A 84 -14.18 75.98 -10.93
N MET A 85 -14.88 74.92 -11.34
CA MET A 85 -14.54 74.18 -12.55
C MET A 85 -15.47 74.57 -13.68
N ASN A 86 -14.94 75.17 -14.74
CA ASN A 86 -15.69 75.45 -15.94
C ASN A 86 -15.76 74.20 -16.82
N GLY A 87 -16.92 73.55 -16.83
CA GLY A 87 -17.18 72.28 -17.53
C GLY A 87 -18.17 71.41 -16.76
N THR A 88 -18.26 70.14 -17.13
CA THR A 88 -19.11 69.15 -16.43
C THR A 88 -18.28 68.22 -15.54
N ILE A 89 -18.91 67.67 -14.50
CA ILE A 89 -18.35 66.61 -13.66
C ILE A 89 -18.17 65.35 -14.55
N PRO A 90 -16.96 64.76 -14.62
CA PRO A 90 -16.73 63.57 -15.45
C PRO A 90 -17.49 62.35 -14.94
N GLN A 91 -17.95 61.50 -15.86
CA GLN A 91 -18.49 60.17 -15.55
C GLN A 91 -17.37 59.18 -15.17
N THR A 92 -17.69 58.12 -14.43
CA THR A 92 -16.72 57.08 -14.06
C THR A 92 -16.10 56.38 -15.28
N SER A 93 -16.83 56.33 -16.40
CA SER A 93 -16.36 55.75 -17.67
C SER A 93 -15.38 56.63 -18.45
N GLU A 94 -15.30 57.94 -18.13
CA GLU A 94 -14.41 58.89 -18.81
C GLU A 94 -12.95 58.75 -18.36
N GLY A 95 -12.69 58.17 -17.18
CA GLY A 95 -11.34 58.02 -16.64
C GLY A 95 -10.70 59.37 -16.27
N LYS A 96 -9.39 59.53 -16.54
CA LYS A 96 -8.67 60.78 -16.29
C LYS A 96 -9.00 61.82 -17.36
N VAL A 97 -9.59 62.94 -16.95
CA VAL A 97 -9.95 64.05 -17.85
C VAL A 97 -9.26 65.36 -17.45
N THR A 98 -8.97 66.20 -18.42
CA THR A 98 -8.53 67.59 -18.18
C THR A 98 -9.75 68.51 -18.14
N ARG A 99 -9.76 69.45 -17.20
CA ARG A 99 -10.81 70.47 -17.01
C ARG A 99 -10.17 71.83 -16.71
N THR A 100 -10.94 72.89 -16.96
CA THR A 100 -10.49 74.26 -16.70
C THR A 100 -11.00 74.72 -15.35
N ALA A 101 -10.11 75.04 -14.42
CA ALA A 101 -10.44 75.71 -13.17
C ALA A 101 -10.36 77.23 -13.35
N CYS A 102 -11.41 77.93 -12.95
CA CYS A 102 -11.61 79.37 -13.08
C CYS A 102 -11.53 80.05 -11.73
N ILE A 103 -10.78 81.15 -11.65
CA ILE A 103 -10.70 81.99 -10.46
C ILE A 103 -11.82 83.02 -10.53
N PHE A 104 -12.72 82.97 -9.55
CA PHE A 104 -13.84 83.90 -9.41
C PHE A 104 -13.36 85.21 -8.75
N SER A 105 -13.78 86.35 -9.31
CA SER A 105 -13.47 87.70 -8.83
C SER A 105 -14.71 88.60 -8.87
N ASP A 106 -14.59 89.80 -8.30
CA ASP A 106 -15.63 90.83 -8.32
C ASP A 106 -15.97 91.36 -9.73
N SER A 107 -15.02 91.28 -10.66
CA SER A 107 -15.13 91.80 -12.03
C SER A 107 -15.34 90.74 -13.10
N SER A 108 -15.01 89.47 -12.84
CA SER A 108 -15.22 88.36 -13.77
C SER A 108 -15.37 87.02 -13.06
N ALA A 109 -16.31 86.20 -13.54
CA ALA A 109 -16.52 84.82 -13.08
C ALA A 109 -15.37 83.87 -13.48
N CYS A 110 -14.61 84.21 -14.52
CA CYS A 110 -13.41 83.46 -14.94
C CYS A 110 -12.41 84.40 -15.63
N GLY A 111 -11.92 85.40 -14.90
CA GLY A 111 -10.92 86.33 -15.44
C GLY A 111 -9.56 85.67 -15.67
N LEU A 112 -9.27 84.64 -14.88
CA LEU A 112 -8.05 83.84 -14.92
C LEU A 112 -8.41 82.37 -14.74
N SER A 113 -7.69 81.50 -15.43
CA SER A 113 -7.93 80.06 -15.41
C SER A 113 -6.62 79.26 -15.38
N LEU A 114 -6.74 78.02 -14.92
CA LEU A 114 -5.67 77.03 -14.91
C LEU A 114 -6.23 75.65 -15.29
N GLU A 115 -5.41 74.79 -15.87
CA GLU A 115 -5.80 73.43 -16.18
C GLU A 115 -5.62 72.51 -14.96
N ILE A 116 -6.61 71.66 -14.73
CA ILE A 116 -6.61 70.63 -13.69
C ILE A 116 -6.95 69.27 -14.30
N GLU A 117 -6.44 68.19 -13.71
CA GLU A 117 -6.83 66.83 -14.07
C GLU A 117 -7.82 66.29 -13.02
N VAL A 118 -8.88 65.61 -13.47
CA VAL A 118 -9.98 65.11 -12.63
C VAL A 118 -10.27 63.66 -12.95
N ILE A 119 -10.50 62.84 -11.93
CA ILE A 119 -10.90 61.44 -12.05
C ILE A 119 -12.12 61.20 -11.14
N ASN A 120 -13.16 60.59 -11.71
CA ASN A 120 -14.33 60.12 -10.96
C ASN A 120 -14.19 58.62 -10.66
N CYS A 121 -14.01 58.27 -9.39
CA CYS A 121 -13.87 56.87 -8.94
C CYS A 121 -15.17 56.28 -8.38
N GLY A 122 -16.31 56.96 -8.61
CA GLY A 122 -17.64 56.55 -8.18
C GLY A 122 -17.92 56.81 -6.70
N THR A 123 -16.99 56.50 -5.80
CA THR A 123 -17.16 56.72 -4.34
C THR A 123 -16.50 58.00 -3.82
N HIS A 124 -15.45 58.46 -4.51
CA HIS A 124 -14.79 59.74 -4.26
C HIS A 124 -14.34 60.39 -5.58
N MET A 125 -13.87 61.62 -5.49
CA MET A 125 -13.31 62.37 -6.62
C MET A 125 -11.85 62.72 -6.35
N LEU A 126 -11.00 62.50 -7.35
CA LEU A 126 -9.60 62.91 -7.31
C LEU A 126 -9.38 64.10 -8.22
N TYR A 127 -8.74 65.14 -7.68
CA TYR A 127 -8.34 66.33 -8.42
C TYR A 127 -6.83 66.51 -8.31
N LYS A 128 -6.16 66.70 -9.44
CA LYS A 128 -4.74 67.07 -9.44
C LYS A 128 -4.62 68.58 -9.30
N LEU A 129 -4.25 69.01 -8.10
CA LEU A 129 -4.22 70.42 -7.71
C LEU A 129 -2.78 70.85 -7.47
N SER A 130 -2.52 72.15 -7.61
CA SER A 130 -1.20 72.73 -7.39
C SER A 130 -1.29 74.06 -6.66
N GLY A 131 -0.18 74.49 -6.06
CA GLY A 131 -0.10 75.75 -5.32
C GLY A 131 -0.41 76.94 -6.20
N LEU A 132 -1.26 77.84 -5.71
CA LEU A 132 -1.70 79.02 -6.46
C LEU A 132 -0.62 80.11 -6.42
N ASN A 133 -0.15 80.55 -7.58
CA ASN A 133 0.88 81.58 -7.71
C ASN A 133 0.31 82.98 -7.31
N PRO A 134 1.00 83.77 -6.47
CA PRO A 134 0.60 85.14 -6.12
C PRO A 134 0.57 86.15 -7.29
N PHE A 135 1.00 85.79 -8.50
CA PHE A 135 1.12 86.71 -9.65
C PHE A 135 -0.17 86.96 -10.46
N TYR A 136 -1.32 86.41 -10.07
CA TYR A 136 -2.56 86.49 -10.86
C TYR A 136 -3.61 87.47 -10.32
N THR A 137 -3.21 88.61 -9.77
CA THR A 137 -4.05 89.81 -9.65
C THR A 137 -3.16 91.03 -9.38
N SER A 138 -2.73 91.72 -10.44
CA SER A 138 -2.06 93.01 -10.34
C SER A 138 -3.01 94.11 -10.80
N THR A 139 -3.57 94.88 -9.87
CA THR A 139 -3.65 96.34 -10.01
C THR A 139 -3.69 97.00 -8.63
N SER A 140 -2.64 97.76 -8.35
CA SER A 140 -2.51 98.90 -7.40
C SER A 140 -2.71 98.67 -5.90
N ASP A 141 -1.62 98.93 -5.18
CA ASP A 141 -1.49 99.53 -3.85
C ASP A 141 -2.34 99.02 -2.66
N ASN A 142 -1.61 98.46 -1.68
CA ASN A 142 -1.87 98.53 -0.24
C ASN A 142 -3.10 97.81 0.34
N ASP A 143 -3.38 96.57 -0.06
CA ASP A 143 -4.20 95.69 0.79
C ASP A 143 -3.76 94.21 0.84
N LYS A 144 -3.54 93.79 2.10
CA LYS A 144 -3.94 92.51 2.73
C LYS A 144 -4.03 91.25 1.86
N TYR A 145 -3.19 90.29 2.22
CA TYR A 145 -3.35 88.84 2.06
C TYR A 145 -4.40 88.35 1.05
N ILE A 146 -3.96 88.13 -0.19
CA ILE A 146 -4.76 87.47 -1.23
C ILE A 146 -4.82 85.97 -0.93
N TYR A 147 -6.01 85.49 -0.58
CA TYR A 147 -6.30 84.08 -0.38
C TYR A 147 -7.20 83.59 -1.52
N GLY A 148 -6.68 82.65 -2.31
CA GLY A 148 -7.46 81.86 -3.26
C GLY A 148 -7.48 80.40 -2.82
N ALA A 149 -8.59 79.71 -3.06
CA ALA A 149 -8.75 78.30 -2.70
C ALA A 149 -9.71 77.58 -3.66
N TYR A 150 -9.41 76.30 -3.90
CA TYR A 150 -10.28 75.38 -4.63
C TYR A 150 -11.55 75.10 -3.83
N CYS A 151 -12.70 75.33 -4.47
CA CYS A 151 -14.02 75.18 -3.88
C CYS A 151 -14.57 73.76 -4.09
N PHE A 152 -15.31 73.23 -3.11
CA PHE A 152 -15.93 71.91 -3.19
C PHE A 152 -17.31 71.89 -2.53
N GLU A 153 -18.32 71.39 -3.23
CA GLU A 153 -19.69 71.18 -2.71
C GLU A 153 -20.03 69.68 -2.64
N LYS A 154 -20.93 69.28 -1.72
CA LYS A 154 -21.38 67.88 -1.63
C LYS A 154 -22.13 67.49 -2.90
N SER A 155 -21.79 66.34 -3.48
CA SER A 155 -22.50 65.82 -4.65
C SER A 155 -23.86 65.25 -4.26
N HIS A 156 -24.92 65.67 -4.95
CA HIS A 156 -26.26 65.06 -4.84
C HIS A 156 -26.44 63.84 -5.78
N LEU A 157 -25.42 63.48 -6.56
CA LEU A 157 -25.52 62.54 -7.69
C LEU A 157 -24.52 61.36 -7.65
N LEU A 158 -23.98 60.97 -6.49
CA LEU A 158 -23.13 59.77 -6.45
C LEU A 158 -24.01 58.51 -6.42
N PRO A 159 -23.86 57.58 -7.37
CA PRO A 159 -24.48 56.26 -7.25
C PRO A 159 -23.92 55.57 -6.01
N VAL A 160 -24.83 55.11 -5.17
CA VAL A 160 -24.52 54.37 -3.97
C VAL A 160 -23.77 53.10 -4.36
N SER A 161 -22.61 52.82 -3.74
CA SER A 161 -21.97 51.50 -3.84
C SER A 161 -22.79 50.48 -3.04
N VAL A 162 -23.86 50.00 -3.68
CA VAL A 162 -24.73 48.98 -3.10
C VAL A 162 -24.00 47.65 -3.02
N LYS A 163 -24.23 46.89 -1.96
CA LYS A 163 -23.59 45.59 -1.73
C LYS A 163 -24.63 44.58 -1.28
N VAL A 164 -24.50 43.34 -1.73
CA VAL A 164 -25.31 42.24 -1.20
C VAL A 164 -24.74 41.85 0.17
N GLN A 165 -25.57 41.91 1.19
CA GLN A 165 -25.24 41.46 2.54
C GLN A 165 -26.07 40.22 2.89
N PRO A 166 -25.43 39.09 3.26
CA PRO A 166 -26.13 37.94 3.78
C PRO A 166 -26.49 38.15 5.25
N LEU A 167 -27.75 37.87 5.58
CA LEU A 167 -28.32 37.99 6.91
C LEU A 167 -28.98 36.66 7.30
N LEU A 168 -29.02 36.41 8.61
CA LEU A 168 -29.73 35.27 9.18
C LEU A 168 -31.09 35.74 9.68
N SER A 169 -32.16 35.14 9.14
CA SER A 169 -33.54 35.30 9.60
C SER A 169 -34.07 33.97 10.15
N PHE A 170 -35.23 34.00 10.80
CA PHE A 170 -35.87 32.81 11.35
C PHE A 170 -37.35 32.76 10.97
N ALA A 171 -37.81 31.59 10.54
CA ALA A 171 -39.22 31.33 10.26
C ALA A 171 -39.78 30.34 11.29
N ASP A 172 -40.99 30.60 11.76
CA ASP A 172 -41.74 29.67 12.60
C ASP A 172 -42.33 28.56 11.72
N GLU A 173 -41.80 27.34 11.84
CA GLU A 173 -42.34 26.16 11.17
C GLU A 173 -42.68 25.11 12.25
N ASN A 174 -43.97 24.76 12.40
CA ASN A 174 -44.44 23.74 13.34
C ASN A 174 -43.97 23.96 14.81
N SER A 175 -44.04 25.20 15.31
CA SER A 175 -43.56 25.57 16.66
C SER A 175 -42.04 25.45 16.89
N VAL A 176 -41.26 25.36 15.80
CA VAL A 176 -39.79 25.34 15.80
C VAL A 176 -39.30 26.51 14.97
N LYS A 177 -38.50 27.40 15.57
CA LYS A 177 -37.77 28.44 14.83
C LYS A 177 -36.69 27.76 13.98
N LYS A 178 -36.78 27.91 12.65
CA LYS A 178 -35.76 27.45 11.70
C LYS A 178 -34.97 28.62 11.11
N PRO A 179 -33.63 28.52 11.04
CA PRO A 179 -32.79 29.52 10.41
C PRO A 179 -33.02 29.57 8.89
N ARG A 180 -33.05 30.79 8.33
CA ARG A 180 -33.23 31.09 6.91
C ARG A 180 -32.21 32.14 6.49
N LEU A 181 -31.60 31.99 5.32
CA LEU A 181 -30.77 33.06 4.76
C LEU A 181 -31.64 34.10 4.07
N VAL A 182 -31.31 35.36 4.30
CA VAL A 182 -31.94 36.52 3.66
C VAL A 182 -30.82 37.40 3.13
N PHE A 183 -30.93 37.83 1.89
CA PHE A 183 -29.97 38.73 1.27
C PHE A 183 -30.58 40.12 1.17
N ARG A 184 -29.90 41.10 1.76
CA ARG A 184 -30.28 42.50 1.74
C ARG A 184 -29.34 43.26 0.81
N CYS A 185 -29.89 44.13 -0.03
CA CYS A 185 -29.10 45.08 -0.79
C CYS A 185 -28.82 46.29 0.13
N GLN A 186 -27.56 46.45 0.57
CA GLN A 186 -27.14 47.43 1.56
C GLN A 186 -26.54 48.71 0.95
N ASN A 187 -26.22 49.68 1.82
CA ASN A 187 -25.63 51.00 1.57
C ASN A 187 -26.54 52.03 0.91
N ILE A 188 -27.83 51.76 0.73
CA ILE A 188 -28.82 52.62 0.04
C ILE A 188 -29.02 54.01 0.71
N GLY A 189 -28.45 54.23 1.91
CA GLY A 189 -28.75 55.34 2.83
C GLY A 189 -28.04 56.69 2.60
N ASN A 190 -28.18 57.28 1.41
CA ASN A 190 -28.08 58.75 1.22
C ASN A 190 -29.17 59.25 0.25
N MET A 191 -30.30 58.55 0.20
CA MET A 191 -31.40 58.78 -0.72
C MET A 191 -32.66 59.15 0.09
N THR A 192 -33.46 60.07 -0.44
CA THR A 192 -34.53 60.80 0.27
C THR A 192 -35.72 59.89 0.64
N ASP A 193 -36.43 60.25 1.72
CA ASP A 193 -37.63 59.55 2.22
C ASP A 193 -38.81 59.59 1.23
N ASP A 194 -38.75 60.46 0.22
CA ASP A 194 -39.82 60.70 -0.76
C ASP A 194 -39.75 59.80 -2.01
N LEU A 195 -38.79 58.86 -2.08
CA LEU A 195 -38.57 57.98 -3.23
C LEU A 195 -39.12 56.57 -3.01
N TYR A 196 -39.58 55.97 -4.10
CA TYR A 196 -39.90 54.55 -4.18
C TYR A 196 -38.70 53.76 -4.71
N TYR A 197 -38.42 52.61 -4.09
CA TYR A 197 -37.29 51.74 -4.38
C TYR A 197 -37.79 50.40 -4.92
N SER A 198 -37.17 49.93 -6.00
CA SER A 198 -37.34 48.57 -6.50
C SER A 198 -35.99 47.88 -6.59
N VAL A 199 -35.91 46.63 -6.14
CA VAL A 199 -34.68 45.84 -6.14
C VAL A 199 -34.87 44.62 -7.04
N SER A 200 -34.04 44.55 -8.07
CA SER A 200 -33.93 43.41 -8.97
C SER A 200 -32.75 42.53 -8.57
N TRP A 201 -33.01 41.24 -8.39
CA TRP A 201 -32.03 40.24 -7.98
C TRP A 201 -31.63 39.37 -9.16
N TYR A 202 -30.34 39.09 -9.25
CA TYR A 202 -29.72 38.28 -10.29
C TYR A 202 -28.88 37.18 -9.65
N VAL A 203 -28.85 36.01 -10.29
CA VAL A 203 -28.00 34.86 -9.93
C VAL A 203 -27.17 34.48 -11.15
N ASP A 204 -25.85 34.46 -11.02
CA ASP A 204 -24.89 34.17 -12.11
C ASP A 204 -25.20 34.96 -13.39
N GLU A 205 -25.39 36.27 -13.25
CA GLU A 205 -25.76 37.23 -14.31
C GLU A 205 -27.17 37.06 -14.92
N HIS A 206 -27.96 36.08 -14.46
CA HIS A 206 -29.33 35.87 -14.92
C HIS A 206 -30.34 36.51 -13.99
N PHE A 207 -31.36 37.16 -14.55
CA PHE A 207 -32.43 37.76 -13.77
C PHE A 207 -33.23 36.68 -13.01
N LEU A 208 -33.41 36.87 -11.70
CA LEU A 208 -34.17 35.98 -10.85
C LEU A 208 -35.58 36.51 -10.58
N LEU A 209 -35.67 37.71 -9.98
CA LEU A 209 -36.92 38.37 -9.58
C LEU A 209 -36.69 39.86 -9.31
N SER A 210 -37.78 40.63 -9.27
CA SER A 210 -37.78 42.03 -8.84
C SER A 210 -38.86 42.27 -7.79
N ARG A 211 -38.59 43.12 -6.79
CA ARG A 211 -39.54 43.49 -5.72
C ARG A 211 -39.61 45.01 -5.55
N GLY A 212 -40.76 45.50 -5.12
CA GLY A 212 -41.10 46.93 -5.06
C GLY A 212 -42.05 47.35 -6.17
N PRO A 213 -42.34 48.65 -6.32
CA PRO A 213 -41.79 49.79 -5.57
C PRO A 213 -42.22 49.85 -4.08
N VAL A 214 -41.28 50.13 -3.17
CA VAL A 214 -41.55 50.38 -1.73
C VAL A 214 -40.86 51.65 -1.23
N LEU A 215 -41.36 52.26 -0.17
CA LEU A 215 -40.63 53.34 0.52
C LEU A 215 -39.40 52.80 1.25
N ILE A 216 -38.42 53.66 1.54
CA ILE A 216 -37.19 53.28 2.24
C ILE A 216 -37.45 52.60 3.60
N SER A 217 -38.55 52.96 4.28
CA SER A 217 -38.99 52.34 5.54
C SER A 217 -39.34 50.86 5.40
N ASN A 218 -39.73 50.42 4.21
CA ASN A 218 -40.21 49.07 3.90
C ASN A 218 -39.23 48.34 2.97
N LEU A 219 -37.98 48.81 2.87
CA LEU A 219 -36.98 48.24 1.97
C LEU A 219 -36.70 46.76 2.24
N ASP A 220 -36.92 46.30 3.47
CA ASP A 220 -36.80 44.89 3.84
C ASP A 220 -37.79 43.96 3.11
N ASP A 221 -38.92 44.48 2.63
CA ASP A 221 -39.86 43.71 1.80
C ASP A 221 -39.24 43.32 0.44
N THR A 222 -38.15 43.99 0.03
CA THR A 222 -37.43 43.71 -1.21
C THR A 222 -36.30 42.68 -1.08
N ASN A 223 -36.04 42.18 0.15
CA ASN A 223 -34.95 41.23 0.41
C ASN A 223 -35.15 39.91 -0.34
N LEU A 224 -34.06 39.31 -0.83
CA LEU A 224 -34.11 37.99 -1.44
C LEU A 224 -34.09 36.90 -0.37
N ASN A 225 -35.09 36.03 -0.34
CA ASN A 225 -35.19 34.96 0.64
C ASN A 225 -34.56 33.66 0.11
N GLU A 226 -34.02 32.83 1.01
CA GLU A 226 -33.52 31.50 0.70
C GLU A 226 -34.51 30.63 -0.10
N LYS A 227 -35.82 30.74 0.19
CA LYS A 227 -36.87 30.00 -0.52
C LYS A 227 -36.96 30.37 -2.00
N ASP A 228 -36.69 31.63 -2.35
CA ASP A 228 -36.72 32.09 -3.76
C ASP A 228 -35.60 31.43 -4.57
N LEU A 229 -34.43 31.25 -3.97
CA LEU A 229 -33.29 30.54 -4.57
C LEU A 229 -33.58 29.05 -4.75
N ILE A 230 -34.05 28.39 -3.69
CA ILE A 230 -34.33 26.95 -3.69
C ILE A 230 -35.44 26.59 -4.69
N GLN A 231 -36.51 27.38 -4.77
CA GLN A 231 -37.61 27.15 -5.73
C GLN A 231 -37.15 27.20 -7.18
N LYS A 232 -36.09 27.97 -7.47
CA LYS A 232 -35.47 28.09 -8.79
C LYS A 232 -34.31 27.11 -9.00
N GLY A 233 -34.08 26.20 -8.05
CA GLY A 233 -33.05 25.16 -8.14
C GLY A 233 -31.63 25.60 -7.78
N HIS A 234 -31.45 26.83 -7.27
CA HIS A 234 -30.14 27.34 -6.88
C HIS A 234 -29.75 26.87 -5.47
N LYS A 235 -28.46 26.52 -5.28
CA LYS A 235 -27.88 26.09 -4.00
C LYS A 235 -26.62 26.94 -3.66
N LEU A 236 -25.57 26.32 -3.10
CA LEU A 236 -24.27 26.97 -2.93
C LEU A 236 -23.50 27.05 -4.26
N ASP A 237 -22.42 27.83 -4.26
CA ASP A 237 -21.52 28.10 -5.39
C ASP A 237 -22.18 28.93 -6.50
N ILE A 238 -22.90 29.97 -6.09
CA ILE A 238 -23.60 30.91 -6.98
C ILE A 238 -23.17 32.36 -6.68
N ASN A 239 -23.25 33.23 -7.68
CA ASN A 239 -23.03 34.67 -7.51
C ASN A 239 -24.36 35.43 -7.47
N ILE A 240 -24.64 36.12 -6.37
CA ILE A 240 -25.84 36.92 -6.17
C ILE A 240 -25.52 38.39 -6.41
N LYS A 241 -26.36 39.06 -7.19
CA LYS A 241 -26.23 40.48 -7.50
C LYS A 241 -27.57 41.20 -7.31
N CYS A 242 -27.54 42.42 -6.76
CA CYS A 242 -28.71 43.28 -6.66
C CYS A 242 -28.55 44.56 -7.48
N ILE A 243 -29.64 44.99 -8.10
CA ILE A 243 -29.75 46.26 -8.82
C ILE A 243 -30.91 47.04 -8.20
N VAL A 244 -30.63 48.24 -7.70
CA VAL A 244 -31.60 49.13 -7.07
C VAL A 244 -32.00 50.22 -8.06
N ASN A 245 -33.29 50.38 -8.29
CA ASN A 245 -33.86 51.48 -9.07
C ASN A 245 -34.74 52.35 -8.17
N THR A 246 -34.61 53.68 -8.30
CA THR A 246 -35.44 54.67 -7.59
C THR A 246 -36.46 55.34 -8.52
N SER A 247 -37.67 55.64 -8.03
CA SER A 247 -38.69 56.39 -8.77
C SER A 247 -39.47 57.37 -7.89
N ASN A 248 -39.92 58.48 -8.48
CA ASN A 248 -40.78 59.50 -7.84
C ASN A 248 -42.28 59.12 -7.82
N SER A 249 -42.67 58.04 -8.49
CA SER A 249 -44.06 57.57 -8.59
C SER A 249 -44.12 56.04 -8.62
N THR A 250 -45.31 55.49 -8.34
CA THR A 250 -45.60 54.05 -8.45
C THR A 250 -45.80 53.57 -9.89
N GLY A 251 -45.92 54.49 -10.86
CA GLY A 251 -46.09 54.21 -12.29
C GLY A 251 -45.19 55.13 -13.13
N GLY A 252 -44.12 54.57 -13.68
CA GLY A 252 -42.96 55.32 -14.15
C GLY A 252 -43.20 56.34 -15.25
N SER A 253 -42.74 57.57 -15.01
CA SER A 253 -41.95 58.33 -15.98
C SER A 253 -40.97 59.28 -15.25
N MET A 254 -39.68 59.08 -15.57
CA MET A 254 -38.54 60.00 -15.51
C MET A 254 -38.04 60.56 -14.15
N GLU A 255 -37.16 59.78 -13.50
CA GLU A 255 -35.74 60.07 -13.18
C GLU A 255 -35.19 58.83 -12.45
N ASN A 256 -34.84 57.78 -13.21
CA ASN A 256 -34.41 56.51 -12.64
C ASN A 256 -32.91 56.56 -12.37
N THR A 257 -32.49 56.63 -11.11
CA THR A 257 -31.10 56.35 -10.74
C THR A 257 -30.98 54.84 -10.49
N THR A 258 -30.06 54.19 -11.21
CA THR A 258 -29.79 52.76 -11.05
C THR A 258 -28.45 52.58 -10.36
N SER A 259 -28.42 51.76 -9.30
CA SER A 259 -27.19 51.35 -8.60
C SER A 259 -27.06 49.84 -8.60
N GLU A 260 -25.91 49.32 -9.05
CA GLU A 260 -25.63 47.90 -9.18
C GLU A 260 -24.55 47.45 -8.19
N SER A 261 -24.74 46.29 -7.57
CA SER A 261 -23.76 45.70 -6.67
C SER A 261 -22.73 44.88 -7.42
N LEU A 262 -21.50 44.80 -6.89
CA LEU A 262 -20.58 43.72 -7.28
C LEU A 262 -21.19 42.35 -6.92
N PRO A 263 -20.96 41.30 -7.72
CA PRO A 263 -21.46 39.97 -7.40
C PRO A 263 -20.93 39.45 -6.06
N PHE A 264 -21.83 38.96 -5.21
CA PHE A 264 -21.52 38.31 -3.94
C PHE A 264 -21.55 36.79 -4.13
N TRP A 265 -20.44 36.11 -3.85
CA TRP A 265 -20.36 34.65 -3.96
C TRP A 265 -20.89 33.97 -2.69
N LEU A 266 -21.93 33.14 -2.85
CA LEU A 266 -22.53 32.34 -1.78
C LEU A 266 -21.91 30.94 -1.74
N GLY A 267 -21.07 30.66 -0.74
CA GLY A 267 -20.49 29.33 -0.58
C GLY A 267 -19.50 29.21 0.60
N ILE A 268 -18.76 28.10 0.62
CA ILE A 268 -17.69 27.84 1.60
C ILE A 268 -16.37 27.70 0.84
N ARG A 269 -15.45 28.64 1.07
CA ARG A 269 -14.14 28.66 0.42
C ARG A 269 -13.24 27.58 1.00
N VAL A 270 -12.60 26.83 0.12
CA VAL A 270 -11.44 26.01 0.45
C VAL A 270 -10.21 26.87 0.17
N LEU A 271 -9.54 27.33 1.22
CA LEU A 271 -8.42 28.29 1.09
C LEU A 271 -7.15 27.62 0.57
N ASN A 272 -7.00 26.32 0.79
CA ASN A 272 -5.88 25.50 0.33
C ASN A 272 -6.40 24.26 -0.43
N PRO A 273 -6.78 24.41 -1.72
CA PRO A 273 -7.26 23.29 -2.53
C PRO A 273 -6.17 22.27 -2.87
N SER A 274 -4.91 22.54 -2.49
CA SER A 274 -3.79 21.61 -2.59
C SER A 274 -3.05 21.59 -1.26
N VAL A 275 -2.89 20.41 -0.68
CA VAL A 275 -2.28 20.19 0.63
C VAL A 275 -1.18 19.15 0.49
N GLN A 276 0.01 19.46 0.98
CA GLN A 276 1.07 18.46 1.12
C GLN A 276 1.04 17.87 2.52
N ILE A 277 1.25 16.56 2.62
CA ILE A 277 1.26 15.85 3.90
C ILE A 277 2.49 14.94 3.98
N VAL A 278 3.36 15.17 4.95
CA VAL A 278 4.45 14.23 5.25
C VAL A 278 3.83 12.99 5.88
N GLN A 279 4.19 11.79 5.40
CA GLN A 279 3.63 10.54 5.90
C GLN A 279 3.91 10.38 7.41
N GLY A 280 2.87 10.06 8.19
CA GLY A 280 2.93 9.97 9.66
C GLY A 280 2.75 11.32 10.38
N GLN A 281 2.62 12.43 9.64
CA GLN A 281 2.29 13.74 10.17
C GLN A 281 0.84 14.14 9.86
N THR A 282 0.40 15.25 10.46
CA THR A 282 -0.90 15.87 10.20
C THR A 282 -0.75 17.03 9.23
N ALA A 283 -1.63 17.11 8.23
CA ALA A 283 -1.85 18.32 7.45
C ALA A 283 -3.25 18.90 7.73
N THR A 284 -3.57 20.06 7.18
CA THR A 284 -4.81 20.77 7.52
C THR A 284 -5.50 21.33 6.27
N ILE A 285 -6.80 21.11 6.15
CA ILE A 285 -7.69 21.76 5.17
C ILE A 285 -8.34 22.97 5.83
N LYS A 286 -8.27 24.13 5.18
CA LYS A 286 -8.77 25.41 5.68
C LYS A 286 -10.07 25.79 4.97
N LEU A 287 -11.14 25.91 5.74
CA LEU A 287 -12.49 26.20 5.25
C LEU A 287 -12.97 27.56 5.79
N GLN A 288 -13.57 28.38 4.93
CA GLN A 288 -14.10 29.71 5.30
C GLN A 288 -15.47 29.96 4.65
N PRO A 289 -16.57 30.07 5.42
CA PRO A 289 -17.88 30.38 4.85
C PRO A 289 -18.01 31.87 4.52
N THR A 290 -18.81 32.22 3.50
CA THR A 290 -19.11 33.62 3.14
C THR A 290 -20.45 34.13 3.68
N PHE A 291 -21.16 33.31 4.45
CA PHE A 291 -22.50 33.60 4.95
C PHE A 291 -22.65 33.13 6.41
N PRO A 292 -23.60 33.70 7.16
CA PRO A 292 -23.87 33.29 8.53
C PRO A 292 -24.55 31.90 8.60
N ILE A 293 -24.06 31.03 9.49
CA ILE A 293 -24.61 29.68 9.72
C ILE A 293 -25.46 29.69 11.00
N GLY A 294 -26.74 29.35 10.88
CA GLY A 294 -27.69 29.21 12.00
C GLY A 294 -28.18 27.78 12.21
N CYS A 295 -28.76 27.52 13.38
CA CYS A 295 -29.34 26.21 13.75
C CYS A 295 -30.75 26.34 14.36
N SER A 296 -31.55 25.28 14.22
CA SER A 296 -32.95 25.24 14.68
C SER A 296 -33.11 25.16 16.20
N SER A 297 -34.21 25.74 16.71
CA SER A 297 -34.49 25.84 18.16
C SER A 297 -34.65 24.50 18.93
N ASN A 298 -34.85 23.36 18.26
CA ASN A 298 -34.94 22.06 18.94
C ASN A 298 -33.59 21.56 19.46
N ALA A 299 -32.46 21.90 18.79
CA ALA A 299 -31.11 21.60 19.28
C ALA A 299 -30.76 22.41 20.53
N ALA A 300 -31.43 23.54 20.74
CA ALA A 300 -31.14 24.50 21.80
C ALA A 300 -31.98 24.34 23.07
N LYS A 301 -33.10 23.59 23.00
CA LYS A 301 -33.85 23.19 24.20
C LYS A 301 -32.99 22.34 25.16
N GLN A 302 -31.91 21.72 24.67
CA GLN A 302 -30.99 20.91 25.46
C GLN A 302 -29.78 21.70 26.00
N ASN A 303 -29.29 22.73 25.28
CA ASN A 303 -28.17 23.56 25.74
C ASN A 303 -28.16 24.97 25.10
N PRO A 304 -28.55 26.04 25.83
CA PRO A 304 -28.58 27.43 25.33
C PRO A 304 -27.20 28.04 24.99
N ARG A 305 -26.11 27.40 25.45
CA ARG A 305 -24.73 27.80 25.16
C ARG A 305 -24.09 27.00 24.01
N ALA A 306 -24.84 26.12 23.35
CA ALA A 306 -24.33 25.38 22.21
C ALA A 306 -24.10 26.30 21.00
N GLN A 307 -22.94 26.12 20.36
CA GLN A 307 -22.60 26.75 19.10
C GLN A 307 -23.14 25.89 17.95
N CYS A 308 -23.70 26.50 16.90
CA CYS A 308 -24.14 25.74 15.74
C CYS A 308 -22.91 25.09 15.07
N LEU A 309 -23.00 23.81 14.73
CA LEU A 309 -21.91 23.07 14.07
C LEU A 309 -22.39 22.60 12.71
N LEU A 310 -21.66 22.98 11.65
CA LEU A 310 -21.86 22.48 10.30
C LEU A 310 -20.84 21.37 10.05
N SER A 311 -21.30 20.13 9.83
CA SER A 311 -20.38 19.03 9.53
C SER A 311 -19.92 19.12 8.07
N VAL A 312 -18.63 18.86 7.85
CA VAL A 312 -18.07 18.69 6.52
C VAL A 312 -17.44 17.31 6.49
N ASP A 313 -18.11 16.42 5.79
CA ASP A 313 -17.68 15.04 5.59
C ASP A 313 -16.69 14.99 4.43
N MET A 314 -15.60 14.26 4.61
CA MET A 314 -14.57 14.02 3.61
C MET A 314 -14.78 12.61 3.05
N PHE A 315 -14.69 12.48 1.73
CA PHE A 315 -14.81 11.19 1.06
C PHE A 315 -13.77 11.03 -0.04
N ASP A 316 -13.20 9.82 -0.11
CA ASP A 316 -12.38 9.36 -1.22
C ASP A 316 -13.30 8.79 -2.30
N PRO A 317 -13.30 9.29 -3.54
CA PRO A 317 -14.18 8.82 -4.62
C PRO A 317 -14.07 7.32 -4.94
N ASP A 318 -12.95 6.68 -4.59
CA ASP A 318 -12.62 5.32 -5.00
C ASP A 318 -12.79 4.27 -3.88
N ASP A 319 -13.24 4.69 -2.69
CA ASP A 319 -13.58 3.80 -1.58
C ASP A 319 -15.11 3.71 -1.43
N SER A 320 -15.64 2.48 -1.45
CA SER A 320 -17.06 2.21 -1.28
C SER A 320 -17.53 2.33 0.17
N ASN A 321 -16.60 2.32 1.13
CA ASN A 321 -16.88 2.46 2.55
C ASN A 321 -16.53 3.87 3.03
N ASN A 322 -17.54 4.68 3.36
CA ASN A 322 -17.36 6.00 3.97
C ASN A 322 -16.34 5.95 5.14
N CYS A 323 -15.13 6.46 4.89
CA CYS A 323 -14.05 6.70 5.86
C CYS A 323 -13.47 5.47 6.58
N GLY A 324 -13.74 4.27 6.08
CA GLY A 324 -13.21 3.02 6.65
C GLY A 324 -11.88 2.59 6.01
N GLY A 325 -11.74 2.72 4.69
CA GLY A 325 -10.63 2.14 3.92
C GLY A 325 -9.61 3.13 3.36
N SER A 326 -9.86 4.43 3.39
CA SER A 326 -8.96 5.43 2.78
C SER A 326 -7.58 5.53 3.46
N SER A 327 -6.52 5.73 2.66
CA SER A 327 -5.15 6.00 3.11
C SER A 327 -4.98 7.37 3.79
N ILE A 328 -6.03 8.20 3.76
CA ILE A 328 -6.13 9.48 4.48
C ILE A 328 -7.33 9.39 5.43
N SER A 329 -7.13 9.78 6.68
CA SER A 329 -8.15 9.84 7.72
C SER A 329 -8.22 11.23 8.35
N ALA A 330 -9.39 11.60 8.88
CA ALA A 330 -9.52 12.74 9.78
C ALA A 330 -9.14 12.30 11.21
N GLN A 331 -8.45 13.17 11.96
CA GLN A 331 -7.87 12.82 13.27
C GLN A 331 -8.92 12.58 14.38
N ASN A 332 -10.15 13.07 14.22
CA ASN A 332 -11.23 12.89 15.21
C ASN A 332 -12.07 11.65 14.87
N SER A 333 -11.75 10.53 15.52
CA SER A 333 -12.21 9.16 15.26
C SER A 333 -13.69 8.85 15.56
N GLN A 334 -14.60 9.83 15.43
CA GLN A 334 -16.06 9.60 15.45
C GLN A 334 -16.80 10.24 14.26
N SER A 335 -16.15 11.09 13.46
CA SER A 335 -16.76 11.71 12.28
C SER A 335 -15.77 11.77 11.12
N CYS A 336 -16.26 11.46 9.92
CA CYS A 336 -15.59 11.45 8.63
C CYS A 336 -14.96 12.76 8.13
N GLY A 337 -14.64 13.72 8.99
CA GLY A 337 -14.20 15.05 8.55
C GLY A 337 -14.13 16.07 9.68
N GLY A 338 -14.51 17.30 9.38
CA GLY A 338 -14.36 18.47 10.25
C GLY A 338 -15.70 19.16 10.56
N GLN A 339 -15.68 20.13 11.47
CA GLN A 339 -16.86 20.90 11.85
C GLN A 339 -16.57 22.40 11.72
N ILE A 340 -17.39 23.12 10.95
CA ILE A 340 -17.35 24.58 10.85
C ILE A 340 -18.24 25.17 11.95
N LEU A 341 -17.67 26.11 12.70
CA LEU A 341 -18.35 26.79 13.80
C LEU A 341 -19.28 27.90 13.25
N GLY A 342 -20.57 27.82 13.60
CA GLY A 342 -21.59 28.84 13.32
C GLY A 342 -21.89 29.72 14.54
N PHE A 343 -23.02 30.42 14.51
CA PHE A 343 -23.43 31.29 15.63
C PHE A 343 -23.86 30.51 16.88
N TYR A 344 -23.73 31.14 18.04
CA TYR A 344 -24.31 30.61 19.28
C TYR A 344 -25.82 30.84 19.31
N HIS A 345 -26.56 29.93 19.94
CA HIS A 345 -28.01 30.07 20.10
C HIS A 345 -28.47 31.32 20.90
N HIS A 346 -27.59 32.11 21.51
CA HIS A 346 -27.98 33.34 22.22
C HIS A 346 -27.39 34.62 21.60
N GLN A 347 -26.53 34.53 20.59
CA GLN A 347 -25.88 35.67 19.94
C GLN A 347 -26.66 36.11 18.68
N TRP A 348 -27.94 36.42 18.86
CA TRP A 348 -28.92 36.58 17.78
C TRP A 348 -29.01 38.01 17.23
N THR A 349 -28.04 38.86 17.58
CA THR A 349 -27.96 40.25 17.17
C THR A 349 -26.55 40.55 16.66
N GLU A 350 -26.50 41.38 15.61
CA GLU A 350 -25.35 41.78 14.80
C GLU A 350 -23.99 41.85 15.54
N GLY A 351 -22.93 41.30 14.92
CA GLY A 351 -21.54 41.54 15.32
C GLY A 351 -20.60 40.32 15.39
N ALA A 352 -21.09 39.09 15.25
CA ALA A 352 -20.23 37.90 15.26
C ALA A 352 -19.62 37.62 13.86
N ARG A 353 -18.30 37.39 13.81
CA ARG A 353 -17.56 37.06 12.58
C ARG A 353 -17.89 35.63 12.14
N TYR A 354 -18.67 35.51 11.06
CA TYR A 354 -18.95 34.22 10.40
C TYR A 354 -17.82 33.80 9.46
N ASP A 355 -16.96 34.73 9.05
CA ASP A 355 -15.84 34.53 8.12
C ASP A 355 -14.58 33.91 8.76
N ASN A 356 -14.70 33.28 9.93
CA ASN A 356 -13.57 32.63 10.60
C ASN A 356 -13.11 31.38 9.84
N VAL A 357 -11.78 31.18 9.77
CA VAL A 357 -11.18 30.02 9.15
C VAL A 357 -11.27 28.82 10.10
N THR A 358 -11.88 27.73 9.63
CA THR A 358 -11.93 26.45 10.32
C THR A 358 -10.85 25.52 9.76
N GLU A 359 -10.13 24.84 10.65
CA GLU A 359 -9.04 23.92 10.32
C GLU A 359 -9.48 22.47 10.52
N MET A 360 -9.53 21.70 9.43
CA MET A 360 -9.80 20.26 9.43
C MET A 360 -8.47 19.52 9.32
N LYS A 361 -8.07 18.81 10.38
CA LYS A 361 -6.84 18.02 10.41
C LYS A 361 -7.01 16.68 9.70
N ILE A 362 -6.10 16.39 8.79
CA ILE A 362 -6.01 15.13 8.05
C ILE A 362 -4.67 14.47 8.34
N THR A 363 -4.67 13.14 8.39
CA THR A 363 -3.49 12.29 8.61
C THR A 363 -3.44 11.22 7.53
N THR A 364 -2.25 10.83 7.09
CA THR A 364 -2.09 9.59 6.34
C THR A 364 -2.20 8.42 7.31
N LYS A 365 -2.92 7.34 6.96
CA LYS A 365 -2.71 6.05 7.63
C LYS A 365 -1.30 5.60 7.29
N ASP A 366 -0.50 5.21 8.29
CA ASP A 366 0.86 4.74 8.07
C ASP A 366 0.85 3.66 6.99
N GLY A 367 1.53 3.96 5.87
CA GLY A 367 1.57 3.07 4.72
C GLY A 367 2.44 1.88 5.07
N THR A 368 1.77 0.82 5.50
CA THR A 368 2.33 -0.52 5.64
C THR A 368 2.64 -1.16 4.28
N ASP A 369 2.18 -0.54 3.19
CA ASP A 369 2.34 -1.07 1.84
C ASP A 369 3.67 -0.65 1.20
N TYR A 370 4.42 -1.65 0.72
CA TYR A 370 5.62 -1.49 -0.10
C TYR A 370 5.35 -0.74 -1.41
N LYS A 371 4.13 -0.88 -1.94
CA LYS A 371 3.70 -0.16 -3.15
C LYS A 371 3.59 1.32 -2.80
N PRO A 372 4.17 2.24 -3.58
CA PRO A 372 3.87 3.65 -3.42
C PRO A 372 2.34 3.78 -3.51
N GLY A 373 1.73 4.16 -2.39
CA GLY A 373 0.32 4.54 -2.39
C GLY A 373 0.12 5.67 -3.39
N ARG A 374 -1.13 6.02 -3.70
CA ARG A 374 -1.38 7.17 -4.59
C ARG A 374 -0.57 8.37 -4.13
N ASN A 375 0.27 8.91 -5.01
CA ASN A 375 1.06 10.12 -4.73
C ASN A 375 0.17 11.37 -4.70
N ARG A 376 -1.12 11.21 -5.00
CA ARG A 376 -2.11 12.26 -5.04
C ARG A 376 -3.50 11.70 -4.76
N PHE A 377 -4.19 12.29 -3.80
CA PHE A 377 -5.59 11.98 -3.47
C PHE A 377 -6.47 13.17 -3.85
N SER A 378 -7.63 12.91 -4.45
CA SER A 378 -8.65 13.93 -4.68
C SER A 378 -9.79 13.75 -3.69
N LEU A 379 -9.66 14.39 -2.53
CA LEU A 379 -10.70 14.37 -1.51
C LEU A 379 -11.88 15.21 -1.97
N LYS A 380 -13.06 14.61 -1.97
CA LYS A 380 -14.30 15.36 -2.12
C LYS A 380 -14.83 15.70 -0.74
N LEU A 381 -15.41 16.89 -0.61
CA LEU A 381 -15.94 17.40 0.63
C LEU A 381 -17.45 17.60 0.48
N ARG A 382 -18.23 17.04 1.39
CA ARG A 382 -19.69 17.14 1.40
C ARG A 382 -20.15 17.82 2.68
N VAL A 383 -21.07 18.75 2.53
CA VAL A 383 -21.65 19.43 3.69
C VAL A 383 -22.82 18.64 4.25
N GLY A 384 -22.74 18.32 5.55
CA GLY A 384 -23.70 17.55 6.31
C GLY A 384 -24.29 18.31 7.51
N GLY A 385 -25.32 17.72 8.13
CA GLY A 385 -26.03 18.27 9.29
C GLY A 385 -27.55 18.17 9.12
N THR A 386 -28.31 18.29 10.20
CA THR A 386 -29.79 18.41 10.18
C THR A 386 -30.19 19.62 11.01
N GLY A 387 -31.17 20.40 10.54
CA GLY A 387 -31.66 21.58 11.25
C GLY A 387 -30.79 22.85 11.11
N LEU A 388 -30.06 22.98 10.00
CA LEU A 388 -29.33 24.18 9.58
C LEU A 388 -30.11 24.90 8.46
N ASN A 389 -29.53 25.94 7.84
CA ASN A 389 -30.09 26.59 6.65
C ASN A 389 -30.28 25.57 5.50
N ASP A 390 -31.47 25.55 4.87
CA ASP A 390 -31.84 24.53 3.88
C ASP A 390 -30.92 24.53 2.64
N ILE A 391 -30.37 25.69 2.27
CA ILE A 391 -29.51 25.85 1.09
C ILE A 391 -28.15 25.13 1.22
N VAL A 392 -27.72 24.79 2.45
CA VAL A 392 -26.38 24.27 2.75
C VAL A 392 -26.33 22.74 2.65
N HIS A 393 -27.45 22.04 2.85
CA HIS A 393 -27.50 20.60 2.97
C HIS A 393 -27.18 19.85 1.65
N GLY A 394 -26.25 18.89 1.73
CA GLY A 394 -25.97 17.95 0.64
C GLY A 394 -25.20 18.56 -0.53
N ASN A 395 -24.60 19.74 -0.35
CA ASN A 395 -23.72 20.34 -1.36
C ASN A 395 -22.31 19.77 -1.27
N TYR A 396 -21.66 19.70 -2.43
CA TYR A 396 -20.24 19.37 -2.54
C TYR A 396 -19.42 20.66 -2.61
N LEU A 397 -18.33 20.71 -1.85
CA LEU A 397 -17.36 21.79 -1.95
C LEU A 397 -16.31 21.46 -3.00
N LYS A 398 -15.48 22.44 -3.33
CA LYS A 398 -14.33 22.25 -4.22
C LYS A 398 -13.44 21.12 -3.69
N ASN A 399 -13.06 20.20 -4.58
CA ASN A 399 -12.18 19.08 -4.24
C ASN A 399 -10.84 19.58 -3.70
N VAL A 400 -10.28 18.82 -2.75
CA VAL A 400 -8.94 19.06 -2.21
C VAL A 400 -8.00 18.00 -2.76
N THR A 401 -6.95 18.47 -3.44
CA THR A 401 -5.81 17.62 -3.77
C THR A 401 -4.94 17.46 -2.53
N VAL A 402 -4.67 16.23 -2.12
CA VAL A 402 -3.67 15.92 -1.09
C VAL A 402 -2.52 15.16 -1.72
N THR A 403 -1.30 15.67 -1.57
CA THR A 403 -0.07 15.04 -2.06
C THR A 403 0.74 14.59 -0.86
N PRO A 404 0.86 13.27 -0.61
CA PRO A 404 1.82 12.78 0.35
C PRO A 404 3.23 13.14 -0.11
N THR A 405 4.03 13.68 0.78
CA THR A 405 5.47 13.85 0.58
C THR A 405 6.17 12.76 1.37
N TYR A 406 6.87 11.89 0.65
CA TYR A 406 7.65 10.81 1.23
C TYR A 406 9.02 11.35 1.59
N GLU A 407 9.31 11.49 2.88
CA GLU A 407 10.69 11.64 3.37
C GLU A 407 11.45 10.31 3.37
N LYS A 408 10.79 9.21 2.99
CA LYS A 408 11.30 7.84 3.13
C LYS A 408 12.03 7.39 1.87
N THR A 409 13.33 7.22 2.04
CA THR A 409 14.30 6.81 1.02
C THR A 409 14.12 5.37 0.54
N TRP A 410 13.41 4.50 1.27
CA TRP A 410 13.23 3.08 0.93
C TRP A 410 12.12 2.78 -0.09
N GLN A 411 11.13 3.65 -0.24
CA GLN A 411 9.99 3.36 -1.11
C GLN A 411 10.42 3.39 -2.58
N ALA A 412 9.89 2.45 -3.37
CA ALA A 412 10.30 2.21 -4.75
C ALA A 412 11.79 1.80 -4.94
N LYS A 413 12.54 1.58 -3.85
CA LYS A 413 13.83 0.90 -3.94
C LYS A 413 13.66 -0.60 -4.08
N GLU A 414 14.64 -1.20 -4.72
CA GLU A 414 14.71 -2.63 -4.95
C GLU A 414 16.16 -3.02 -5.13
N CYS A 415 16.48 -4.25 -4.75
CA CYS A 415 17.71 -4.91 -5.09
C CYS A 415 17.38 -6.08 -6.00
N TYR A 416 18.19 -6.36 -7.02
CA TYR A 416 17.92 -7.48 -7.90
C TYR A 416 19.16 -8.20 -8.40
N SER A 417 18.92 -9.41 -8.90
CA SER A 417 19.80 -10.23 -9.72
C SER A 417 19.00 -10.73 -10.91
N TYR A 418 19.37 -10.33 -12.12
CA TYR A 418 18.73 -10.78 -13.35
C TYR A 418 19.66 -11.68 -14.17
N VAL A 419 19.08 -12.75 -14.73
CA VAL A 419 19.71 -13.67 -15.70
C VAL A 419 21.08 -14.19 -15.21
N ASP A 420 22.18 -13.78 -15.85
CA ASP A 420 23.55 -14.06 -15.49
C ASP A 420 24.11 -12.94 -14.62
N PRO A 421 24.11 -13.10 -13.28
CA PRO A 421 23.67 -12.10 -12.32
C PRO A 421 24.11 -10.67 -12.60
N HIS A 422 23.27 -9.93 -13.32
CA HIS A 422 23.31 -8.47 -13.33
C HIS A 422 22.67 -7.97 -12.05
N MET A 423 23.49 -7.34 -11.20
CA MET A 423 23.12 -6.93 -9.86
C MET A 423 22.77 -5.45 -9.80
N LYS A 424 21.82 -5.10 -8.93
CA LYS A 424 21.56 -3.73 -8.48
C LYS A 424 21.36 -3.72 -6.96
N SER A 425 22.08 -2.85 -6.24
CA SER A 425 21.88 -2.61 -4.81
C SER A 425 20.59 -1.82 -4.55
N PHE A 426 20.14 -1.76 -3.29
CA PHE A 426 18.98 -0.95 -2.93
C PHE A 426 19.14 0.53 -3.28
N ASP A 427 20.36 1.07 -3.15
CA ASP A 427 20.66 2.47 -3.41
C ASP A 427 20.94 2.76 -4.89
N GLY A 428 20.88 1.73 -5.74
CA GLY A 428 20.90 1.85 -7.20
C GLY A 428 22.25 1.60 -7.86
N ARG A 429 23.27 1.14 -7.10
CA ARG A 429 24.57 0.76 -7.66
C ARG A 429 24.45 -0.53 -8.45
N ARG A 430 24.75 -0.45 -9.76
CA ARG A 430 24.75 -1.61 -10.67
C ARG A 430 26.14 -2.25 -10.77
N TYR A 431 26.19 -3.57 -10.82
CA TYR A 431 27.44 -4.33 -10.93
C TYR A 431 27.20 -5.79 -11.37
N GLU A 432 28.30 -6.52 -11.60
CA GLU A 432 28.26 -7.91 -12.08
C GLU A 432 28.65 -8.90 -10.99
N ASN A 433 27.97 -10.05 -10.93
CA ASN A 433 28.40 -11.17 -10.10
C ASN A 433 28.49 -12.48 -10.90
N GLN A 434 29.58 -12.62 -11.67
CA GLN A 434 29.87 -13.81 -12.49
C GLN A 434 30.60 -14.93 -11.71
N ASN A 435 30.35 -15.02 -10.41
CA ASN A 435 31.04 -15.93 -9.52
C ASN A 435 30.20 -17.15 -9.16
N LEU A 436 30.83 -18.33 -9.10
CA LEU A 436 30.21 -19.56 -8.61
C LEU A 436 30.15 -19.59 -7.10
N GLY A 437 28.99 -19.95 -6.54
CA GLY A 437 28.85 -20.24 -5.12
C GLY A 437 27.46 -19.94 -4.59
N VAL A 438 27.37 -19.92 -3.26
CA VAL A 438 26.20 -19.41 -2.53
C VAL A 438 26.59 -18.08 -1.92
N PHE A 439 25.73 -17.08 -2.05
CA PHE A 439 25.99 -15.71 -1.59
C PHE A 439 24.84 -15.22 -0.73
N VAL A 440 25.15 -14.40 0.27
CA VAL A 440 24.14 -13.65 1.02
C VAL A 440 23.73 -12.45 0.17
N MET A 441 22.54 -12.53 -0.44
CA MET A 441 22.01 -11.44 -1.24
C MET A 441 21.52 -10.30 -0.34
N TYR A 442 20.77 -10.65 0.71
CA TYR A 442 20.26 -9.72 1.72
C TYR A 442 20.32 -10.40 3.09
N ARG A 443 20.69 -9.63 4.12
CA ARG A 443 20.58 -10.00 5.53
C ARG A 443 20.20 -8.77 6.33
N HIS A 444 19.23 -8.91 7.23
CA HIS A 444 18.93 -7.88 8.21
C HIS A 444 19.93 -7.93 9.38
N ILE A 445 20.40 -6.79 9.86
CA ILE A 445 21.42 -6.72 10.92
C ILE A 445 20.84 -7.13 12.27
N SER A 446 19.76 -6.48 12.71
CA SER A 446 19.15 -6.77 14.03
C SER A 446 18.16 -7.94 14.06
N SER A 447 17.65 -8.37 12.90
CA SER A 447 16.53 -9.32 12.79
C SER A 447 16.93 -10.57 12.03
N LYS A 448 16.25 -11.69 12.30
CA LYS A 448 16.62 -13.01 11.73
C LYS A 448 16.00 -13.23 10.34
N GLN A 449 16.24 -12.30 9.41
CA GLN A 449 15.82 -12.42 8.01
C GLN A 449 17.04 -12.45 7.08
N GLU A 450 17.05 -13.38 6.13
CA GLU A 450 18.14 -13.54 5.18
C GLU A 450 17.64 -14.14 3.86
N VAL A 451 18.21 -13.68 2.76
CA VAL A 451 18.03 -14.23 1.41
C VAL A 451 19.38 -14.68 0.88
N GLN A 452 19.52 -15.96 0.56
CA GLN A 452 20.71 -16.53 -0.08
C GLN A 452 20.42 -16.84 -1.55
N MET A 453 21.36 -16.50 -2.43
CA MET A 453 21.34 -16.83 -3.85
C MET A 453 22.42 -17.87 -4.16
N LYS A 454 22.10 -18.88 -4.97
CA LYS A 454 23.09 -19.83 -5.49
C LYS A 454 23.22 -19.68 -7.00
N THR A 455 24.45 -19.68 -7.47
CA THR A 455 24.79 -19.58 -8.89
C THR A 455 25.41 -20.89 -9.41
N LYS A 456 25.17 -21.18 -10.70
CA LYS A 456 25.81 -22.28 -11.45
C LYS A 456 26.32 -21.76 -12.78
N LYS A 457 27.16 -22.54 -13.48
CA LYS A 457 27.47 -22.27 -14.89
C LYS A 457 26.23 -22.57 -15.72
N CYS A 458 25.76 -21.60 -16.49
CA CYS A 458 24.65 -21.80 -17.45
C CYS A 458 25.15 -21.94 -18.89
N ASN A 459 26.39 -21.52 -19.17
CA ASN A 459 27.08 -21.81 -20.40
C ASN A 459 28.62 -21.82 -20.15
N ASN A 460 29.42 -21.82 -21.22
CA ASN A 460 30.88 -21.87 -21.12
C ASN A 460 31.52 -20.57 -20.57
N PHE A 461 30.77 -19.47 -20.49
CA PHE A 461 31.28 -18.12 -20.25
C PHE A 461 30.63 -17.43 -19.04
N ALA A 462 29.38 -17.75 -18.72
CA ALA A 462 28.55 -17.04 -17.74
C ALA A 462 28.06 -17.95 -16.62
N THR A 463 27.83 -17.34 -15.46
CA THR A 463 27.12 -17.98 -14.34
C THR A 463 25.71 -17.44 -14.26
N CYS A 464 24.73 -18.26 -13.90
CA CYS A 464 23.34 -17.84 -13.73
C CYS A 464 22.84 -18.17 -12.32
N ALA A 465 21.95 -17.32 -11.78
CA ALA A 465 21.23 -17.64 -10.57
C ALA A 465 20.31 -18.84 -10.82
N CYS A 466 20.42 -19.88 -9.98
CA CYS A 466 19.66 -21.13 -10.15
C CYS A 466 18.94 -21.58 -8.89
N ALA A 467 19.24 -21.00 -7.73
CA ALA A 467 18.47 -21.24 -6.52
C ALA A 467 18.40 -20.01 -5.61
N VAL A 468 17.32 -19.93 -4.83
CA VAL A 468 17.12 -18.93 -3.77
C VAL A 468 16.61 -19.61 -2.51
N ALA A 469 17.15 -19.17 -1.37
CA ALA A 469 16.70 -19.54 -0.04
C ALA A 469 16.27 -18.29 0.72
N VAL A 470 15.03 -18.24 1.18
CA VAL A 470 14.50 -17.13 1.99
C VAL A 470 14.22 -17.65 3.39
N ARG A 471 14.82 -17.00 4.38
CA ARG A 471 14.67 -17.35 5.79
C ARG A 471 14.06 -16.20 6.58
N ALA A 472 13.10 -16.51 7.44
CA ALA A 472 12.69 -15.65 8.55
C ALA A 472 12.54 -16.50 9.81
N GLY A 473 13.32 -16.19 10.84
CA GLY A 473 13.31 -16.95 12.10
C GLY A 473 13.62 -18.44 11.88
N GLY A 474 12.69 -19.29 12.29
CA GLY A 474 12.72 -20.74 12.14
C GLY A 474 12.22 -21.26 10.79
N ASP A 475 11.67 -20.41 9.92
CA ASP A 475 11.13 -20.80 8.63
C ASP A 475 12.14 -20.56 7.50
N ILE A 476 12.24 -21.53 6.58
CA ILE A 476 13.12 -21.49 5.42
C ILE A 476 12.35 -21.99 4.21
N PHE A 477 12.22 -21.16 3.18
CA PHE A 477 11.64 -21.51 1.89
C PHE A 477 12.73 -21.57 0.81
N LEU A 478 12.67 -22.59 -0.05
CA LEU A 478 13.66 -22.86 -1.09
C LEU A 478 13.01 -22.99 -2.46
N ILE A 479 13.64 -22.38 -3.46
CA ILE A 479 13.50 -22.73 -4.88
C ILE A 479 14.91 -23.11 -5.35
N ASP A 480 15.14 -24.38 -5.67
CA ASP A 480 16.43 -24.91 -6.12
C ASP A 480 16.29 -25.65 -7.45
N LEU A 481 16.70 -24.95 -8.53
CA LEU A 481 16.79 -25.45 -9.90
C LEU A 481 18.24 -25.69 -10.33
N CYS A 482 19.19 -25.67 -9.39
CA CYS A 482 20.59 -25.93 -9.69
C CYS A 482 20.87 -27.43 -9.95
N GLY A 483 19.98 -28.31 -9.48
CA GLY A 483 20.03 -29.75 -9.73
C GLY A 483 18.74 -30.24 -10.39
N SER A 484 18.77 -31.48 -10.86
CA SER A 484 17.62 -32.20 -11.41
C SER A 484 17.23 -33.31 -10.42
N PRO A 485 15.94 -33.42 -10.03
CA PRO A 485 14.80 -32.56 -10.44
C PRO A 485 14.83 -31.15 -9.85
N GLY A 486 14.04 -30.22 -10.38
CA GLY A 486 13.81 -28.93 -9.70
C GLY A 486 13.14 -29.15 -8.33
N LEU A 487 13.33 -28.23 -7.39
CA LEU A 487 12.77 -28.36 -6.03
C LEU A 487 12.21 -27.03 -5.53
N ILE A 488 10.91 -27.00 -5.17
CA ILE A 488 10.24 -25.82 -4.60
C ILE A 488 9.51 -26.22 -3.32
N LYS A 489 9.95 -25.76 -2.15
CA LYS A 489 9.34 -26.19 -0.88
C LYS A 489 9.73 -25.33 0.33
N TYR A 490 9.01 -25.52 1.43
CA TYR A 490 9.51 -25.20 2.77
C TYR A 490 10.56 -26.24 3.19
N ALA A 491 11.81 -25.80 3.35
CA ALA A 491 12.86 -26.59 4.00
C ALA A 491 12.69 -26.64 5.52
N SER A 492 12.18 -25.54 6.09
CA SER A 492 11.84 -25.44 7.51
C SER A 492 10.54 -24.67 7.68
N CYS A 493 9.68 -25.14 8.57
CA CYS A 493 8.37 -24.57 8.86
C CYS A 493 8.10 -24.78 10.35
N LYS A 494 8.66 -23.89 11.18
CA LYS A 494 8.59 -23.97 12.65
C LYS A 494 7.64 -22.93 13.23
N GLU A 495 7.52 -21.77 12.59
CA GLU A 495 6.80 -20.60 13.12
C GLU A 495 5.65 -20.19 12.20
N ASN A 496 5.69 -20.54 10.91
CA ASN A 496 4.70 -20.18 9.89
C ASN A 496 4.52 -18.66 9.72
N ILE A 497 5.64 -17.92 9.77
CA ILE A 497 5.75 -16.47 9.68
C ILE A 497 6.15 -15.98 8.27
N LEU A 498 6.73 -16.85 7.44
CA LEU A 498 6.87 -16.58 6.01
C LEU A 498 5.51 -16.73 5.32
N ASP A 499 5.14 -15.76 4.48
CA ASP A 499 3.98 -15.85 3.61
C ASP A 499 4.42 -16.00 2.15
N VAL A 500 4.35 -17.24 1.63
CA VAL A 500 4.74 -17.58 0.26
C VAL A 500 3.50 -17.68 -0.62
N ARG A 501 3.47 -16.86 -1.67
CA ARG A 501 2.40 -16.80 -2.66
C ARG A 501 2.90 -17.28 -4.00
N GLN A 502 2.22 -18.28 -4.54
CA GLN A 502 2.36 -18.71 -5.93
C GLN A 502 1.41 -17.86 -6.76
N ILE A 503 1.97 -16.98 -7.59
CA ILE A 503 1.19 -16.11 -8.48
C ILE A 503 0.85 -16.87 -9.77
N THR A 504 1.84 -17.56 -10.32
CA THR A 504 1.74 -18.46 -11.49
C THR A 504 2.61 -19.70 -11.23
N ALA A 505 2.63 -20.67 -12.15
CA ALA A 505 3.52 -21.83 -12.03
C ALA A 505 5.01 -21.46 -11.90
N TYR A 506 5.40 -20.31 -12.48
CA TYR A 506 6.77 -19.84 -12.62
C TYR A 506 7.07 -18.51 -11.91
N TYR A 507 6.12 -17.93 -11.17
CA TYR A 507 6.29 -16.67 -10.46
C TYR A 507 5.80 -16.74 -9.02
N TYR A 508 6.71 -16.43 -8.08
CA TYR A 508 6.50 -16.55 -6.64
C TYR A 508 6.81 -15.23 -5.93
N GLN A 509 6.05 -14.93 -4.89
CA GLN A 509 6.31 -13.83 -3.95
C GLN A 509 6.43 -14.39 -2.54
N ILE A 510 7.49 -13.99 -1.83
CA ILE A 510 7.81 -14.46 -0.50
C ILE A 510 7.87 -13.23 0.41
N HIS A 511 6.85 -13.08 1.26
CA HIS A 511 6.74 -11.97 2.20
C HIS A 511 7.34 -12.37 3.54
N MET A 512 8.23 -11.52 4.05
CA MET A 512 8.89 -11.70 5.33
C MET A 512 8.20 -10.84 6.42
N PRO A 513 8.34 -11.18 7.72
CA PRO A 513 7.58 -10.55 8.80
C PRO A 513 7.77 -9.05 8.99
N LEU A 514 8.91 -8.48 8.56
CA LEU A 514 9.15 -7.03 8.62
C LEU A 514 8.53 -6.25 7.46
N GLY A 515 7.88 -6.93 6.52
CA GLY A 515 7.31 -6.33 5.30
C GLY A 515 8.25 -6.39 4.09
N THR A 516 9.50 -6.83 4.27
CA THR A 516 10.43 -7.11 3.19
C THR A 516 9.85 -8.23 2.30
N MET A 517 9.93 -8.10 0.98
CA MET A 517 9.35 -9.07 0.04
C MET A 517 10.41 -9.51 -0.97
N THR A 518 10.46 -10.80 -1.28
CA THR A 518 11.29 -11.36 -2.36
C THR A 518 10.39 -11.88 -3.48
N SER A 519 10.58 -11.36 -4.69
CA SER A 519 9.97 -11.88 -5.92
C SER A 519 10.96 -12.81 -6.63
N VAL A 520 10.45 -13.95 -7.10
CA VAL A 520 11.23 -14.95 -7.82
C VAL A 520 10.50 -15.33 -9.10
N THR A 521 11.13 -15.10 -10.25
CA THR A 521 10.62 -15.53 -11.55
C THR A 521 11.54 -16.61 -12.11
N ILE A 522 10.95 -17.75 -12.48
CA ILE A 522 11.64 -18.86 -13.15
C ILE A 522 11.61 -18.60 -14.65
N ILE A 523 12.79 -18.43 -15.24
CA ILE A 523 12.92 -18.28 -16.69
C ILE A 523 13.26 -19.65 -17.28
N ASN A 524 12.39 -20.09 -18.17
CA ASN A 524 12.65 -21.21 -19.08
C ASN A 524 12.84 -20.61 -20.47
N SER A 525 13.97 -20.88 -21.11
CA SER A 525 14.21 -20.42 -22.47
C SER A 525 14.75 -21.57 -23.32
N PRO A 526 14.28 -21.73 -24.57
CA PRO A 526 14.80 -22.76 -25.47
C PRO A 526 16.32 -22.66 -25.63
N GLY A 527 17.03 -23.73 -25.28
CA GLY A 527 18.49 -23.81 -25.40
C GLY A 527 19.30 -23.35 -24.18
N PHE A 528 18.65 -22.93 -23.09
CA PHE A 528 19.30 -22.58 -21.82
C PHE A 528 18.74 -23.40 -20.66
N GLU A 529 19.58 -23.73 -19.68
CA GLU A 529 19.09 -24.30 -18.41
C GLU A 529 18.22 -23.27 -17.67
N SER A 530 17.20 -23.71 -16.95
CA SER A 530 16.33 -22.81 -16.18
C SER A 530 17.13 -21.92 -15.22
N THR A 531 16.81 -20.63 -15.22
CA THR A 531 17.46 -19.61 -14.38
C THR A 531 16.42 -18.84 -13.56
N LEU A 532 16.89 -18.03 -12.61
CA LEU A 532 16.05 -17.24 -11.72
C LEU A 532 16.32 -15.74 -11.88
N ASN A 533 15.25 -14.97 -11.99
CA ASN A 533 15.26 -13.55 -11.68
C ASN A 533 14.86 -13.36 -10.21
N LEU A 534 15.70 -12.69 -9.44
CA LEU A 534 15.51 -12.45 -8.01
C LEU A 534 15.43 -10.97 -7.73
N ILE A 535 14.37 -10.53 -7.04
CA ILE A 535 14.18 -9.12 -6.71
C ILE A 535 13.73 -9.02 -5.26
N ILE A 536 14.41 -8.19 -4.48
CA ILE A 536 14.16 -7.94 -3.08
C ILE A 536 13.66 -6.52 -2.91
N TYR A 537 12.59 -6.41 -2.15
CA TYR A 537 11.87 -5.18 -1.87
C TYR A 537 11.99 -4.87 -0.39
N PRO A 538 12.70 -3.78 -0.04
CA PRO A 538 12.89 -3.42 1.35
C PRO A 538 11.61 -2.86 1.96
N SER A 539 11.52 -2.95 3.27
CA SER A 539 10.54 -2.30 4.12
C SER A 539 11.15 -1.09 4.83
N VAL A 540 10.31 -0.32 5.53
CA VAL A 540 10.80 0.74 6.42
C VAL A 540 11.76 0.24 7.51
N LYS A 541 11.68 -1.03 7.89
CA LYS A 541 12.54 -1.63 8.93
C LYS A 541 13.93 -2.00 8.42
N ASP A 542 14.10 -2.05 7.10
CA ASP A 542 15.38 -2.36 6.45
C ASP A 542 16.30 -1.12 6.37
N MET A 543 15.77 0.08 6.64
CA MET A 543 16.52 1.34 6.62
C MET A 543 17.73 1.30 7.56
N ASN A 544 18.94 1.45 7.01
CA ASN A 544 20.22 1.32 7.71
C ASN A 544 20.45 -0.04 8.41
N GLU A 545 19.66 -1.05 8.06
CA GLU A 545 19.64 -2.35 8.72
C GLU A 545 19.91 -3.51 7.74
N THR A 546 20.31 -3.20 6.50
CA THR A 546 20.65 -4.20 5.48
C THR A 546 22.15 -4.39 5.29
N GLN A 547 22.53 -5.62 4.96
CA GLN A 547 23.86 -5.99 4.49
C GLN A 547 23.75 -7.14 3.47
N GLY A 548 24.84 -7.45 2.78
CA GLY A 548 24.88 -8.46 1.71
C GLY A 548 25.17 -7.83 0.35
N LEU A 549 24.96 -8.61 -0.72
CA LEU A 549 25.10 -8.12 -2.10
C LEU A 549 24.15 -6.95 -2.42
N CYS A 550 23.03 -6.80 -1.71
CA CYS A 550 22.10 -5.68 -1.88
C CYS A 550 22.57 -4.35 -1.28
N GLY A 551 23.72 -4.32 -0.60
CA GLY A 551 24.25 -3.11 0.02
C GLY A 551 23.49 -2.65 1.26
N MET A 552 23.86 -1.47 1.77
CA MET A 552 23.20 -0.83 2.90
C MET A 552 22.14 0.12 2.37
N LEU A 553 20.90 -0.01 2.86
CA LEU A 553 19.81 0.85 2.43
C LEU A 553 19.87 2.19 3.16
N ASN A 554 20.55 3.18 2.58
CA ASN A 554 20.76 4.49 3.22
C ASN A 554 20.88 5.69 2.26
N ASP A 555 20.58 5.52 0.96
CA ASP A 555 20.78 6.51 -0.13
C ASP A 555 22.26 6.81 -0.47
N ASN A 556 23.20 5.98 -0.03
CA ASN A 556 24.62 6.17 -0.27
C ASN A 556 25.25 5.01 -1.05
N GLN A 557 25.25 5.11 -2.38
CA GLN A 557 25.89 4.11 -3.25
C GLN A 557 27.39 3.89 -3.00
N THR A 558 28.08 4.82 -2.32
CA THR A 558 29.52 4.68 -2.08
C THR A 558 29.86 3.60 -1.07
N ASP A 559 28.93 3.24 -0.17
CA ASP A 559 29.12 2.20 0.84
C ASP A 559 28.44 0.87 0.51
N ASP A 560 27.72 0.78 -0.62
CA ASP A 560 27.07 -0.46 -1.06
C ASP A 560 28.02 -1.66 -1.16
N PHE A 561 29.31 -1.41 -1.41
CA PHE A 561 30.35 -2.44 -1.47
C PHE A 561 30.99 -2.72 -0.10
N THR A 562 30.21 -2.60 0.98
CA THR A 562 30.65 -2.98 2.32
C THR A 562 30.72 -4.50 2.45
N THR A 563 31.89 -5.00 2.80
CA THR A 563 32.17 -6.43 3.05
C THR A 563 31.63 -6.88 4.42
N PRO A 564 31.51 -8.20 4.70
CA PRO A 564 31.10 -8.69 6.02
C PRO A 564 32.01 -8.23 7.18
N SER A 565 33.25 -7.83 6.87
CA SER A 565 34.21 -7.32 7.85
C SER A 565 34.03 -5.83 8.17
N GLY A 566 33.15 -5.13 7.45
CA GLY A 566 32.91 -3.69 7.56
C GLY A 566 33.80 -2.81 6.67
N GLY A 567 34.76 -3.39 5.94
CA GLY A 567 35.55 -2.64 4.94
C GLY A 567 34.77 -2.38 3.65
N ILE A 568 35.01 -1.24 3.00
CA ILE A 568 34.38 -0.86 1.73
C ILE A 568 35.33 -1.16 0.57
N GLU A 569 34.85 -1.91 -0.42
CA GLU A 569 35.62 -2.26 -1.62
C GLU A 569 35.25 -1.38 -2.82
N THR A 570 36.18 -1.24 -3.76
CA THR A 570 35.91 -0.61 -5.06
C THR A 570 35.69 -1.62 -6.17
N ASP A 571 36.30 -2.80 -6.05
CA ASP A 571 36.22 -3.87 -7.05
C ASP A 571 34.99 -4.76 -6.80
N ASN A 572 34.14 -4.91 -7.84
CA ASN A 572 32.88 -5.66 -7.73
C ASN A 572 33.10 -7.15 -7.44
N ASN A 573 34.22 -7.72 -7.88
CA ASN A 573 34.50 -9.13 -7.80
C ASN A 573 35.03 -9.47 -6.42
N VAL A 574 35.91 -8.62 -5.87
CA VAL A 574 36.35 -8.71 -4.47
C VAL A 574 35.14 -8.56 -3.53
N PHE A 575 34.29 -7.56 -3.76
CA PHE A 575 33.06 -7.37 -3.00
C PHE A 575 32.14 -8.60 -3.07
N SER A 576 31.83 -9.08 -4.27
CA SER A 576 30.91 -10.22 -4.46
C SER A 576 31.44 -11.50 -3.82
N ILE A 577 32.75 -11.78 -3.97
CA ILE A 577 33.39 -12.95 -3.36
C ILE A 577 33.39 -12.85 -1.83
N SER A 578 33.51 -11.65 -1.25
CA SER A 578 33.49 -11.46 0.21
C SER A 578 32.18 -11.92 0.85
N TRP A 579 31.06 -11.87 0.12
CA TRP A 579 29.74 -12.32 0.55
C TRP A 579 29.42 -13.77 0.20
N ARG A 580 30.38 -14.52 -0.35
CA ARG A 580 30.25 -15.95 -0.60
C ARG A 580 30.30 -16.72 0.71
N ILE A 581 29.39 -17.67 0.88
CA ILE A 581 29.30 -18.52 2.08
C ILE A 581 29.65 -19.98 1.76
N SER A 582 30.11 -20.70 2.79
CA SER A 582 30.41 -22.12 2.72
C SER A 582 29.13 -22.98 2.83
N ASN A 583 29.25 -24.26 2.53
CA ASN A 583 28.15 -25.23 2.70
C ASN A 583 27.65 -25.28 4.15
N GLU A 584 28.51 -25.06 5.14
CA GLU A 584 28.16 -25.05 6.57
C GLU A 584 27.24 -23.89 6.96
N SER A 585 27.22 -22.80 6.20
CA SER A 585 26.30 -21.67 6.42
C SER A 585 25.14 -21.63 5.41
N SER A 586 25.15 -22.51 4.42
CA SER A 586 24.19 -22.50 3.33
C SER A 586 22.90 -23.22 3.69
N TYR A 587 21.75 -22.57 3.47
CA TYR A 587 20.43 -23.18 3.64
C TYR A 587 20.07 -24.21 2.56
N PHE A 588 20.86 -24.27 1.47
CA PHE A 588 20.74 -25.34 0.48
C PHE A 588 21.33 -26.67 0.97
N HIS A 589 22.09 -26.64 2.07
CA HIS A 589 22.62 -27.84 2.72
C HIS A 589 21.61 -28.37 3.77
N PRO A 590 21.25 -29.67 3.76
CA PRO A 590 20.22 -30.22 4.65
C PRO A 590 20.43 -29.97 6.14
N GLN A 591 21.69 -30.01 6.60
CA GLN A 591 22.03 -29.81 8.02
C GLN A 591 21.64 -28.42 8.54
N ASN A 592 21.55 -27.42 7.65
CA ASN A 592 21.22 -26.04 8.02
C ASN A 592 19.74 -25.70 7.82
N GLN A 593 18.92 -26.67 7.43
CA GLN A 593 17.48 -26.50 7.26
C GLN A 593 16.71 -26.70 8.58
N ASN A 594 17.44 -26.91 9.69
CA ASN A 594 16.88 -27.07 11.02
C ASN A 594 17.46 -26.01 11.98
N PRO A 595 16.99 -24.75 11.90
CA PRO A 595 17.49 -23.64 12.71
C PRO A 595 17.29 -23.91 14.21
N ASP A 596 18.26 -23.55 15.06
CA ASP A 596 18.17 -23.73 16.51
C ASP A 596 16.99 -22.93 17.12
N LEU A 597 16.50 -23.35 18.29
CA LEU A 597 15.43 -22.65 19.04
C LEU A 597 15.84 -21.22 19.42
N SER A 598 17.13 -20.97 19.60
CA SER A 598 17.67 -19.61 19.80
C SER A 598 17.49 -18.72 18.56
N GLN A 599 17.22 -19.30 17.39
CA GLN A 599 17.05 -18.62 16.11
C GLN A 599 15.59 -18.36 15.73
N LEU A 600 14.64 -18.68 16.62
CA LEU A 600 13.22 -18.35 16.46
C LEU A 600 12.97 -16.83 16.52
N TRP A 601 11.84 -16.39 16.00
CA TRP A 601 11.47 -14.99 15.87
C TRP A 601 11.14 -14.36 17.23
N ASP A 602 11.56 -13.12 17.43
CA ASP A 602 11.16 -12.34 18.60
C ASP A 602 9.78 -11.71 18.34
N GLN A 603 8.76 -12.15 19.08
CA GLN A 603 7.38 -11.69 18.90
C GLN A 603 7.19 -10.19 19.12
N SER A 604 8.11 -9.51 19.80
CA SER A 604 8.06 -8.05 20.00
C SER A 604 8.39 -7.22 18.75
N SER A 605 8.96 -7.85 17.71
CA SER A 605 9.45 -7.21 16.49
C SER A 605 8.50 -7.30 15.28
N LEU A 606 7.32 -7.90 15.46
CA LEU A 606 6.32 -8.06 14.40
C LEU A 606 5.68 -6.71 14.02
N PHE A 607 5.54 -6.47 12.72
CA PHE A 607 5.09 -5.20 12.14
C PHE A 607 3.64 -4.82 12.50
N CYS A 608 2.83 -5.77 12.98
CA CYS A 608 1.42 -5.56 13.30
C CYS A 608 1.15 -5.69 14.81
N VAL A 609 0.62 -4.61 15.39
CA VAL A 609 0.14 -4.54 16.79
C VAL A 609 -1.38 -4.41 16.77
N CYS A 610 -2.10 -5.33 17.42
CA CYS A 610 -3.56 -5.26 17.52
C CYS A 610 -4.02 -4.21 18.56
N VAL A 611 -5.09 -3.48 18.24
CA VAL A 611 -5.87 -2.68 19.21
C VAL A 611 -7.01 -3.54 19.74
N ALA A 612 -7.17 -3.61 21.06
CA ALA A 612 -8.25 -4.37 21.69
C ALA A 612 -9.63 -3.77 21.32
N VAL A 613 -10.54 -4.60 20.82
CA VAL A 613 -11.96 -4.24 20.72
C VAL A 613 -12.59 -4.50 22.09
N SER A 614 -12.81 -3.44 22.87
CA SER A 614 -13.57 -3.56 24.11
C SER A 614 -15.06 -3.74 23.78
N ASN A 615 -15.52 -4.98 23.75
CA ASN A 615 -16.92 -5.27 24.02
C ASN A 615 -17.19 -5.02 25.51
N SER A 616 -17.59 -3.80 25.86
CA SER A 616 -18.26 -3.54 27.14
C SER A 616 -19.07 -2.25 27.08
N THR A 617 -20.38 -2.40 27.27
CA THR A 617 -21.34 -1.32 27.52
C THR A 617 -21.03 -0.60 28.83
N THR A 618 -21.01 0.73 28.77
CA THR A 618 -20.94 1.77 29.85
C THR A 618 -19.58 2.44 30.10
N PRO A 619 -19.50 3.79 29.98
CA PRO A 619 -18.30 4.55 30.33
C PRO A 619 -18.45 5.17 31.73
N THR A 620 -17.60 4.79 32.68
CA THR A 620 -17.30 5.65 33.83
C THR A 620 -15.82 5.61 34.18
N SER A 621 -15.31 6.83 34.36
CA SER A 621 -14.07 7.27 34.99
C SER A 621 -12.72 6.95 34.31
N ILE A 622 -12.10 8.07 33.93
CA ILE A 622 -10.71 8.39 33.64
C ILE A 622 -9.73 7.63 34.56
N ALA A 623 -8.70 7.02 33.97
CA ALA A 623 -7.45 6.68 34.63
C ALA A 623 -6.26 7.20 33.78
N PRO A 624 -5.11 7.55 34.40
CA PRO A 624 -4.04 8.35 33.80
C PRO A 624 -3.11 7.57 32.88
N GLU A 625 -2.28 8.32 32.14
CA GLU A 625 -1.15 7.87 31.32
C GLU A 625 -0.30 6.78 32.00
N ASP A 626 0.26 5.89 31.17
CA ASP A 626 1.19 4.80 31.48
C ASP A 626 0.61 3.50 32.06
N GLN A 627 0.01 2.67 31.18
CA GLN A 627 0.18 1.19 31.12
C GLN A 627 -0.88 0.56 30.19
N PHE A 628 -0.49 0.22 28.96
CA PHE A 628 -1.19 -0.80 28.16
C PHE A 628 -0.16 -1.77 27.57
N ILE A 629 0.15 -2.83 28.31
CA ILE A 629 0.87 -4.01 27.81
C ILE A 629 -0.09 -5.22 27.79
N THR A 630 -0.39 -5.64 26.55
CA THR A 630 -0.65 -6.98 25.99
C THR A 630 -1.74 -7.91 26.54
N GLN A 631 -2.51 -8.48 25.60
CA GLN A 631 -2.46 -9.91 25.26
C GLN A 631 -2.98 -10.14 23.83
N CYS A 632 -2.09 -10.50 22.90
CA CYS A 632 -2.45 -11.03 21.58
C CYS A 632 -2.32 -12.56 21.62
N SER A 633 -3.29 -13.31 21.11
CA SER A 633 -3.09 -14.74 20.87
C SER A 633 -2.14 -14.92 19.67
N ALA A 634 -1.25 -15.92 19.74
CA ALA A 634 -0.31 -16.25 18.67
C ALA A 634 -0.98 -16.49 17.29
N SER A 635 -2.26 -16.86 17.28
CA SER A 635 -3.09 -17.05 16.09
C SER A 635 -3.48 -15.77 15.33
N VAL A 636 -3.51 -14.62 16.02
CA VAL A 636 -3.89 -13.31 15.42
C VAL A 636 -2.67 -12.61 14.83
N SER A 637 -1.49 -12.76 15.46
CA SER A 637 -0.22 -12.26 14.92
C SER A 637 0.16 -12.93 13.58
N SER A 638 -0.14 -14.22 13.42
CA SER A 638 0.06 -14.96 12.17
C SER A 638 -0.88 -14.56 11.02
N SER A 639 -2.00 -13.88 11.31
CA SER A 639 -2.95 -13.42 10.29
C SER A 639 -2.61 -12.04 9.73
N CYS A 640 -1.83 -11.24 10.45
CA CYS A 640 -1.43 -9.92 10.01
C CYS A 640 -0.43 -9.91 8.83
N ALA A 641 0.39 -10.97 8.71
CA ALA A 641 1.30 -11.17 7.58
C ALA A 641 0.59 -11.74 6.33
N LYS A 642 -0.61 -12.32 6.49
CA LYS A 642 -1.32 -13.08 5.46
C LYS A 642 -2.60 -12.35 5.04
N ASN A 643 -2.46 -11.08 4.67
CA ASN A 643 -3.59 -10.27 4.21
C ASN A 643 -4.30 -10.99 3.05
N HIS A 644 -5.63 -11.07 3.10
CA HIS A 644 -6.43 -11.81 2.11
C HIS A 644 -6.53 -11.13 0.74
N ASP A 645 -6.06 -9.88 0.62
CA ASP A 645 -6.08 -9.08 -0.62
C ASP A 645 -4.76 -9.15 -1.43
N ILE A 646 -3.82 -10.01 -1.04
CA ILE A 646 -2.56 -10.23 -1.78
C ILE A 646 -2.84 -11.17 -2.96
N LEU A 647 -2.41 -10.76 -4.17
CA LEU A 647 -2.52 -11.56 -5.39
C LEU A 647 -1.82 -12.92 -5.24
N GLY A 648 -2.42 -13.98 -5.80
CA GLY A 648 -1.86 -15.33 -5.85
C GLY A 648 -2.39 -16.29 -4.78
N THR A 649 -2.21 -17.58 -5.04
CA THR A 649 -2.62 -18.64 -4.11
C THR A 649 -1.51 -18.87 -3.08
N PRO A 650 -1.84 -19.03 -1.78
CA PRO A 650 -0.85 -19.50 -0.80
C PRO A 650 -0.19 -20.79 -1.29
N TYR A 651 1.14 -20.77 -1.43
CA TYR A 651 1.87 -21.99 -1.74
C TYR A 651 1.78 -22.93 -0.54
N HIS A 652 1.38 -24.19 -0.79
CA HIS A 652 1.20 -25.29 0.17
C HIS A 652 1.43 -24.91 1.63
N THR A 653 0.34 -24.81 2.41
CA THR A 653 0.35 -24.25 3.76
C THR A 653 1.49 -24.83 4.60
N CYS A 654 2.36 -23.96 5.11
CA CYS A 654 3.33 -24.30 6.14
C CYS A 654 2.54 -24.83 7.35
N ASN A 655 2.45 -26.15 7.42
CA ASN A 655 1.79 -26.89 8.49
C ASN A 655 2.88 -27.26 9.49
N ILE A 656 2.81 -26.68 10.69
CA ILE A 656 3.67 -27.08 11.82
C ILE A 656 3.33 -28.53 12.14
N ARG A 657 4.20 -29.46 11.75
CA ARG A 657 3.92 -30.90 11.75
C ARG A 657 4.25 -31.52 13.12
N THR A 658 3.69 -32.70 13.38
CA THR A 658 4.07 -33.48 14.56
C THR A 658 5.46 -34.10 14.32
N LYS A 659 6.26 -34.31 15.38
CA LYS A 659 7.63 -34.88 15.28
C LYS A 659 7.76 -36.12 14.39
N ARG A 660 6.72 -36.96 14.31
CA ARG A 660 6.72 -38.21 13.53
C ARG A 660 6.55 -37.98 12.02
N SER A 661 5.73 -37.00 11.61
CA SER A 661 5.55 -36.66 10.18
C SER A 661 6.64 -35.73 9.66
N GLU A 662 7.24 -34.90 10.52
CA GLU A 662 8.47 -34.14 10.21
C GLU A 662 9.64 -35.06 9.86
N GLN A 663 9.85 -36.14 10.64
CA GLN A 663 10.97 -37.06 10.43
C GLN A 663 10.87 -37.89 9.14
N SER A 664 9.67 -38.16 8.62
CA SER A 664 9.53 -38.96 7.38
C SER A 664 9.81 -38.14 6.12
N MET A 665 9.29 -36.92 6.05
CA MET A 665 9.49 -36.04 4.89
C MET A 665 10.87 -35.37 4.90
N SER A 666 11.40 -35.00 6.07
CA SER A 666 12.75 -34.42 6.18
C SER A 666 13.82 -35.41 5.70
N ARG A 667 13.67 -36.71 5.98
CA ARG A 667 14.61 -37.75 5.51
C ARG A 667 14.61 -37.91 3.99
N GLU A 668 13.45 -37.80 3.34
CA GLU A 668 13.37 -37.90 1.88
C GLU A 668 13.95 -36.66 1.19
N ILE A 669 13.68 -35.49 1.75
CA ILE A 669 14.28 -34.22 1.33
C ILE A 669 15.80 -34.25 1.47
N GLU A 670 16.29 -34.71 2.62
CA GLU A 670 17.70 -34.88 2.91
C GLU A 670 18.33 -35.85 1.92
N ARG A 671 17.65 -36.94 1.55
CA ARG A 671 18.10 -37.89 0.52
C ARG A 671 18.24 -37.25 -0.86
N ILE A 672 17.27 -36.46 -1.30
CA ILE A 672 17.32 -35.77 -2.62
C ILE A 672 18.48 -34.77 -2.63
N LEU A 673 18.61 -33.98 -1.57
CA LEU A 673 19.67 -32.97 -1.46
C LEU A 673 21.05 -33.60 -1.28
N SER A 674 21.18 -34.70 -0.54
CA SER A 674 22.45 -35.41 -0.35
C SER A 674 22.95 -36.05 -1.64
N LYS A 675 22.06 -36.57 -2.49
CA LYS A 675 22.40 -37.03 -3.85
C LYS A 675 23.00 -35.90 -4.70
N ARG A 676 22.48 -34.68 -4.58
CA ARG A 676 23.00 -33.51 -5.31
C ARG A 676 24.38 -33.07 -4.82
N ILE A 677 24.63 -33.16 -3.52
CA ILE A 677 25.93 -32.82 -2.92
C ILE A 677 27.02 -33.76 -3.45
N MET A 678 26.75 -35.08 -3.49
CA MET A 678 27.71 -36.08 -4.00
C MET A 678 28.03 -35.94 -5.50
N GLY A 679 27.18 -35.25 -6.27
CA GLY A 679 27.41 -34.95 -7.69
C GLY A 679 28.16 -33.65 -7.98
N SER A 680 28.44 -32.83 -6.95
CA SER A 680 28.99 -31.47 -7.12
C SER A 680 30.50 -31.33 -6.86
N ASP A 681 31.22 -32.41 -6.57
CA ASP A 681 32.69 -32.40 -6.48
C ASP A 681 33.33 -32.40 -7.88
N VAL A 682 33.11 -31.32 -8.64
CA VAL A 682 33.88 -31.06 -9.86
C VAL A 682 34.91 -29.97 -9.57
N ILE A 683 36.16 -30.46 -9.52
CA ILE A 683 37.42 -29.72 -9.52
C ILE A 683 37.34 -28.50 -10.42
N VAL A 684 37.64 -27.33 -9.85
CA VAL A 684 37.81 -26.04 -10.53
C VAL A 684 38.87 -26.17 -11.62
N PRO A 685 38.53 -26.03 -12.92
CA PRO A 685 39.53 -25.77 -13.93
C PRO A 685 39.74 -24.25 -14.02
N ASN A 686 41.01 -23.86 -14.03
CA ASN A 686 41.51 -22.51 -14.24
C ASN A 686 40.77 -21.75 -15.36
N THR A 687 40.63 -20.45 -15.11
CA THR A 687 40.43 -19.35 -16.08
C THR A 687 40.59 -19.76 -17.54
N VAL A 688 39.46 -19.98 -18.21
CA VAL A 688 39.42 -20.09 -19.68
C VAL A 688 39.65 -18.70 -20.24
N LYS A 689 40.71 -18.53 -21.04
CA LYS A 689 40.93 -17.30 -21.81
C LYS A 689 39.73 -17.07 -22.73
N ARG A 690 39.06 -15.92 -22.54
CA ARG A 690 38.00 -15.39 -23.41
C ARG A 690 38.49 -15.36 -24.86
N SER A 691 37.85 -16.09 -25.76
CA SER A 691 38.08 -15.91 -27.19
C SER A 691 37.35 -14.64 -27.63
N THR A 692 38.11 -13.62 -28.00
CA THR A 692 37.57 -12.40 -28.61
C THR A 692 36.90 -12.76 -29.93
N LEU A 693 35.57 -12.71 -29.96
CA LEU A 693 34.84 -12.54 -31.22
C LEU A 693 35.02 -11.08 -31.67
N ASN A 694 35.14 -10.85 -32.97
CA ASN A 694 35.36 -9.53 -33.58
C ASN A 694 34.06 -8.71 -33.62
N ILE A 695 33.37 -8.53 -32.51
CA ILE A 695 32.21 -7.62 -32.39
C ILE A 695 32.59 -6.55 -31.38
N THR A 696 32.56 -5.29 -31.79
CA THR A 696 32.81 -4.17 -30.88
C THR A 696 31.58 -3.92 -30.01
N PHE A 697 31.78 -3.33 -28.82
CA PHE A 697 30.65 -2.96 -27.95
C PHE A 697 29.66 -2.01 -28.65
N GLU A 698 30.15 -1.12 -29.52
CA GLU A 698 29.30 -0.20 -30.30
C GLU A 698 28.42 -0.95 -31.32
N GLU A 699 28.99 -1.90 -32.07
CA GLU A 699 28.22 -2.77 -32.98
C GLU A 699 27.20 -3.62 -32.22
N ALA A 700 27.59 -4.14 -31.05
CA ALA A 700 26.69 -4.91 -30.20
C ALA A 700 25.54 -4.06 -29.64
N LEU A 701 25.82 -2.81 -29.26
CA LEU A 701 24.85 -1.87 -28.76
C LEU A 701 23.81 -1.51 -29.83
N ASP A 702 24.23 -1.29 -31.08
CA ASP A 702 23.31 -1.03 -32.19
C ASP A 702 22.39 -2.23 -32.46
N GLU A 703 22.95 -3.44 -32.48
CA GLU A 703 22.18 -4.67 -32.71
C GLU A 703 21.16 -4.93 -31.59
N CYS A 704 21.58 -4.81 -30.32
CA CYS A 704 20.69 -4.92 -29.18
C CYS A 704 19.62 -3.82 -29.17
N THR A 705 19.97 -2.58 -29.53
CA THR A 705 18.99 -1.48 -29.63
C THR A 705 17.94 -1.79 -30.69
N ARG A 706 18.34 -2.27 -31.87
CA ARG A 706 17.41 -2.68 -32.93
C ARG A 706 16.52 -3.85 -32.49
N PHE A 707 17.08 -4.85 -31.81
CA PHE A 707 16.30 -5.95 -31.25
C PHE A 707 15.24 -5.44 -30.27
N PHE A 708 15.60 -4.53 -29.36
CA PHE A 708 14.68 -3.97 -28.37
C PHE A 708 13.54 -3.16 -29.01
N SER A 709 13.85 -2.35 -30.02
CA SER A 709 12.85 -1.57 -30.77
C SER A 709 11.87 -2.43 -31.56
N GLY A 710 12.29 -3.61 -32.04
CA GLY A 710 11.42 -4.51 -32.81
C GLY A 710 10.65 -5.51 -31.96
N ASN A 711 11.28 -6.05 -30.90
CA ASN A 711 10.80 -7.25 -30.21
C ASN A 711 10.40 -7.02 -28.75
N CYS A 712 10.91 -5.98 -28.09
CA CYS A 712 10.72 -5.77 -26.65
C CYS A 712 9.69 -4.72 -26.30
N THR A 713 9.52 -3.74 -27.18
CA THR A 713 8.78 -2.50 -26.91
C THR A 713 7.75 -2.27 -28.00
N THR A 714 6.72 -1.47 -27.70
CA THR A 714 5.86 -0.90 -28.75
C THR A 714 5.93 0.61 -28.65
N SER A 715 6.10 1.29 -29.79
CA SER A 715 6.34 2.74 -29.86
C SER A 715 5.26 3.60 -29.19
N SER A 716 4.02 3.10 -29.08
CA SER A 716 2.91 3.77 -28.37
C SER A 716 3.01 3.73 -26.84
N PHE A 717 3.80 2.81 -26.29
CA PHE A 717 3.89 2.53 -24.86
C PHE A 717 5.01 3.33 -24.18
N GLU A 718 6.13 3.56 -24.86
CA GLU A 718 7.32 4.22 -24.27
C GLU A 718 7.13 5.71 -23.98
N SER A 719 6.34 6.41 -24.80
CA SER A 719 6.11 7.85 -24.66
C SER A 719 5.29 8.23 -23.42
N SER A 720 4.65 7.25 -22.78
CA SER A 720 3.77 7.48 -21.63
C SER A 720 4.40 7.04 -20.31
N LEU A 721 5.54 6.34 -20.32
CA LEU A 721 6.18 5.85 -19.10
C LEU A 721 6.95 6.95 -18.35
N PRO A 722 7.09 6.85 -17.01
CA PRO A 722 8.01 7.69 -16.24
C PRO A 722 9.47 7.57 -16.73
N ASN A 723 10.28 8.61 -16.50
CA ASN A 723 11.69 8.63 -16.92
C ASN A 723 12.54 7.47 -16.36
N SER A 724 12.17 6.89 -15.19
CA SER A 724 12.87 5.74 -14.60
C SER A 724 12.88 4.52 -15.51
N ASN A 725 11.82 4.34 -16.31
CA ASN A 725 11.69 3.23 -17.26
C ASN A 725 12.68 3.34 -18.43
N GLN A 726 13.09 4.57 -18.77
CA GLN A 726 14.07 4.81 -19.83
C GLN A 726 15.48 4.41 -19.36
N ASP A 727 15.80 4.61 -18.08
CA ASP A 727 17.05 4.15 -17.46
C ASP A 727 17.09 2.62 -17.33
N SER A 728 15.95 1.97 -17.07
CA SER A 728 15.79 0.51 -17.10
C SER A 728 15.99 -0.07 -18.50
N LYS A 729 15.34 0.51 -19.52
CA LYS A 729 15.53 0.11 -20.93
C LYS A 729 16.99 0.23 -21.36
N ASN A 730 17.62 1.37 -21.08
CA ASN A 730 19.00 1.61 -21.44
C ASN A 730 19.95 0.63 -20.73
N SER A 731 19.65 0.26 -19.49
CA SER A 731 20.40 -0.76 -18.75
C SER A 731 20.33 -2.13 -19.41
N SER A 732 19.12 -2.60 -19.71
CA SER A 732 18.93 -3.93 -20.31
C SER A 732 19.52 -4.01 -21.72
N ILE A 733 19.49 -2.92 -22.49
CA ILE A 733 20.18 -2.82 -23.77
C ILE A 733 21.71 -2.87 -23.58
N THR A 734 22.23 -2.18 -22.56
CA THR A 734 23.67 -2.18 -22.24
C THR A 734 24.14 -3.58 -21.85
N ASN A 735 23.38 -4.29 -21.01
CA ASN A 735 23.68 -5.65 -20.59
C ASN A 735 23.63 -6.63 -21.77
N CYS A 736 22.61 -6.52 -22.63
CA CYS A 736 22.56 -7.24 -23.90
C CYS A 736 23.82 -7.02 -24.74
N ALA A 737 24.27 -5.77 -24.86
CA ALA A 737 25.45 -5.43 -25.66
C ALA A 737 26.73 -6.01 -25.05
N LEU A 738 26.88 -5.99 -23.73
CA LEU A 738 27.99 -6.65 -23.03
C LEU A 738 28.00 -8.15 -23.33
N ASP A 739 26.88 -8.83 -23.13
CA ASP A 739 26.77 -10.26 -23.35
C ASP A 739 27.03 -10.66 -24.79
N TYR A 740 26.49 -9.89 -25.74
CA TYR A 740 26.73 -10.14 -27.14
C TYR A 740 28.18 -9.91 -27.54
N THR A 741 28.85 -8.90 -26.95
CA THR A 741 30.29 -8.67 -27.15
C THR A 741 31.12 -9.86 -26.64
N TYR A 742 30.74 -10.45 -25.50
CA TYR A 742 31.50 -11.54 -24.88
C TYR A 742 31.19 -12.92 -25.46
N THR A 743 29.94 -13.18 -25.84
CA THR A 743 29.47 -14.50 -26.26
C THR A 743 29.29 -14.62 -27.78
N GLY A 744 29.11 -13.49 -28.47
CA GLY A 744 28.66 -13.44 -29.86
C GLY A 744 27.29 -14.06 -30.10
N ASN A 745 26.50 -14.29 -29.05
CA ASN A 745 25.20 -14.93 -29.15
C ASN A 745 24.05 -13.94 -28.92
N MET A 746 23.42 -13.49 -30.01
CA MET A 746 22.27 -12.58 -29.97
C MET A 746 21.00 -13.22 -29.37
N SER A 747 20.96 -14.54 -29.18
CA SER A 747 19.81 -15.17 -28.51
C SER A 747 19.64 -14.71 -27.06
N LEU A 748 20.70 -14.19 -26.42
CA LEU A 748 20.64 -13.64 -25.06
C LEU A 748 19.81 -12.34 -24.98
N ALA A 749 19.61 -11.65 -26.11
CA ALA A 749 18.81 -10.43 -26.15
C ALA A 749 17.36 -10.66 -25.70
N SER A 750 16.80 -11.86 -25.89
CA SER A 750 15.45 -12.18 -25.39
C SER A 750 15.38 -12.25 -23.86
N LEU A 751 16.45 -12.67 -23.18
CA LEU A 751 16.50 -12.71 -21.72
C LEU A 751 16.55 -11.28 -21.12
N HIS A 752 17.32 -10.38 -21.76
CA HIS A 752 17.35 -8.95 -21.40
C HIS A 752 16.02 -8.24 -21.69
N CYS A 753 15.36 -8.66 -22.76
CA CYS A 753 14.02 -8.20 -23.13
C CYS A 753 12.98 -8.56 -22.05
N GLU A 754 13.01 -9.81 -21.58
CA GLU A 754 12.16 -10.30 -20.49
C GLU A 754 12.44 -9.58 -19.19
N THR A 755 13.72 -9.34 -18.89
CA THR A 755 14.15 -8.56 -17.72
C THR A 755 13.57 -7.15 -17.74
N TYR A 756 13.75 -6.41 -18.83
CA TYR A 756 13.18 -5.08 -19.00
C TYR A 756 11.65 -5.07 -18.83
N ARG A 757 10.96 -6.03 -19.45
CA ARG A 757 9.49 -6.15 -19.30
C ARG A 757 9.08 -6.46 -17.87
N SER A 758 9.85 -7.28 -17.16
CA SER A 758 9.61 -7.61 -15.75
C SER A 758 9.75 -6.37 -14.86
N GLU A 759 10.79 -5.57 -15.06
CA GLU A 759 10.98 -4.29 -14.36
C GLU A 759 9.79 -3.35 -14.61
N VAL A 760 9.37 -3.19 -15.88
CA VAL A 760 8.24 -2.32 -16.25
C VAL A 760 6.90 -2.83 -15.71
N ASP A 761 6.61 -4.14 -15.79
CA ASP A 761 5.38 -4.72 -15.24
C ASP A 761 5.30 -4.47 -13.74
N GLN A 762 6.43 -4.54 -13.05
CA GLN A 762 6.48 -4.29 -11.62
C GLN A 762 6.29 -2.81 -11.29
N GLU A 763 6.94 -1.89 -12.00
CA GLU A 763 6.69 -0.45 -11.83
C GLU A 763 5.21 -0.13 -12.05
N ILE A 764 4.59 -0.70 -13.08
CA ILE A 764 3.16 -0.56 -13.36
C ILE A 764 2.32 -1.14 -12.22
N ARG A 765 2.63 -2.34 -11.71
CA ARG A 765 1.92 -2.96 -10.57
C ARG A 765 2.11 -2.21 -9.25
N ARG A 766 3.17 -1.41 -9.12
CA ARG A 766 3.48 -0.63 -7.92
C ARG A 766 2.87 0.77 -7.96
N ASN A 767 2.94 1.48 -9.09
CA ASN A 767 2.47 2.85 -9.21
C ASN A 767 0.95 2.90 -9.49
N SER A 768 0.13 2.93 -8.43
CA SER A 768 -1.33 2.98 -8.58
C SER A 768 -1.81 4.23 -9.30
N THR A 769 -1.18 5.39 -9.05
CA THR A 769 -1.49 6.64 -9.74
C THR A 769 -1.27 6.51 -11.25
N PHE A 770 -0.15 5.93 -11.67
CA PHE A 770 0.11 5.68 -13.09
C PHE A 770 -0.96 4.79 -13.73
N ARG A 771 -1.40 3.73 -13.02
CA ARG A 771 -2.46 2.85 -13.53
C ARG A 771 -3.81 3.54 -13.68
N GLU A 772 -4.12 4.47 -12.78
CA GLU A 772 -5.36 5.24 -12.78
C GLU A 772 -5.37 6.35 -13.83
N GLU A 773 -4.23 7.04 -13.99
CA GLU A 773 -4.08 8.13 -14.98
C GLU A 773 -3.90 7.59 -16.41
N ASN A 774 -3.34 6.38 -16.56
CA ASN A 774 -3.02 5.78 -17.86
C ASN A 774 -3.62 4.37 -18.03
N PRO A 775 -4.93 4.17 -17.82
CA PRO A 775 -5.54 2.84 -17.83
C PRO A 775 -5.40 2.14 -19.19
N GLN A 776 -5.49 2.90 -20.28
CA GLN A 776 -5.31 2.41 -21.65
C GLN A 776 -3.88 1.92 -21.91
N VAL A 777 -2.87 2.59 -21.33
CA VAL A 777 -1.45 2.22 -21.46
C VAL A 777 -1.18 0.95 -20.68
N VAL A 778 -1.73 0.83 -19.47
CA VAL A 778 -1.62 -0.36 -18.63
C VAL A 778 -2.32 -1.58 -19.24
N GLU A 779 -3.52 -1.38 -19.79
CA GLU A 779 -4.24 -2.44 -20.49
C GLU A 779 -3.49 -2.86 -21.76
N SER A 780 -2.96 -1.92 -22.54
CA SER A 780 -2.13 -2.21 -23.71
C SER A 780 -0.84 -2.95 -23.36
N PHE A 781 -0.19 -2.58 -22.26
CA PHE A 781 1.01 -3.25 -21.77
C PHE A 781 0.73 -4.68 -21.31
N ARG A 782 -0.30 -4.87 -20.48
CA ARG A 782 -0.74 -6.20 -20.05
C ARG A 782 -1.13 -7.05 -21.24
N ALA A 783 -1.78 -6.47 -22.24
CA ALA A 783 -2.16 -7.18 -23.45
C ALA A 783 -1.00 -7.71 -24.29
N LYS A 784 0.21 -7.13 -24.15
CA LYS A 784 1.39 -7.50 -24.92
C LYS A 784 2.51 -8.13 -24.09
N THR A 785 2.32 -8.25 -22.78
CA THR A 785 3.33 -8.78 -21.87
C THR A 785 2.83 -10.08 -21.29
N CYS A 786 3.32 -11.19 -21.83
CA CYS A 786 3.03 -12.52 -21.35
C CYS A 786 4.25 -13.16 -20.70
N ILE A 787 3.98 -14.12 -19.81
CA ILE A 787 5.01 -14.89 -19.12
C ILE A 787 5.94 -15.59 -20.13
N ASN A 788 7.26 -15.43 -19.95
CA ASN A 788 8.32 -15.95 -20.82
C ASN A 788 8.05 -15.75 -22.33
N ASN A 789 7.32 -14.69 -22.72
CA ASN A 789 6.85 -14.45 -24.09
C ASN A 789 6.21 -15.67 -24.79
N CYS A 790 5.46 -16.47 -24.02
CA CYS A 790 4.87 -17.71 -24.50
C CYS A 790 5.90 -18.66 -25.13
N ASN A 791 7.16 -18.59 -24.69
CA ASN A 791 8.33 -19.31 -25.24
C ASN A 791 8.46 -19.25 -26.77
N ASN A 792 7.88 -18.21 -27.41
CA ASN A 792 7.74 -18.11 -28.87
C ASN A 792 6.93 -19.26 -29.52
N HIS A 793 6.13 -19.96 -28.73
CA HIS A 793 5.24 -21.07 -29.11
C HIS A 793 3.77 -20.76 -28.81
N GLY A 794 3.42 -19.48 -28.68
CA GLY A 794 2.07 -19.03 -28.45
C GLY A 794 1.88 -17.56 -28.76
N ASP A 795 0.62 -17.16 -28.86
CA ASP A 795 0.21 -15.78 -29.07
C ASP A 795 -0.16 -15.14 -27.73
N CYS A 796 0.43 -13.99 -27.42
CA CYS A 796 0.13 -13.25 -26.20
C CYS A 796 -1.19 -12.49 -26.33
N VAL A 797 -2.17 -12.81 -25.49
CA VAL A 797 -3.50 -12.18 -25.49
C VAL A 797 -3.89 -11.79 -24.07
N ASN A 798 -4.00 -10.48 -23.80
CA ASN A 798 -4.39 -9.96 -22.47
C ASN A 798 -3.51 -10.45 -21.31
N GLY A 799 -2.22 -10.70 -21.58
CA GLY A 799 -1.23 -11.13 -20.59
C GLY A 799 -1.22 -12.63 -20.33
N SER A 800 -2.04 -13.39 -21.07
CA SER A 800 -2.08 -14.84 -21.07
C SER A 800 -1.60 -15.40 -22.41
N CYS A 801 -0.88 -16.51 -22.37
CA CYS A 801 -0.45 -17.19 -23.57
C CYS A 801 -1.54 -18.08 -24.13
N ILE A 802 -1.83 -17.93 -25.43
CA ILE A 802 -2.61 -18.88 -26.20
C ILE A 802 -1.61 -19.71 -27.01
N CYS A 803 -1.34 -20.94 -26.56
CA CYS A 803 -0.33 -21.77 -27.19
C CYS A 803 -0.71 -22.22 -28.60
N HIS A 804 0.29 -22.25 -29.47
CA HIS A 804 0.19 -22.84 -30.79
C HIS A 804 -0.07 -24.35 -30.67
N GLU A 805 -0.56 -24.97 -31.74
CA GLU A 805 -0.91 -26.38 -31.76
C GLU A 805 0.27 -27.25 -31.29
N GLN A 806 0.01 -28.19 -30.38
CA GLN A 806 1.01 -29.07 -29.74
C GLN A 806 1.87 -28.46 -28.63
N TYR A 807 1.60 -27.23 -28.18
CA TYR A 807 2.22 -26.65 -26.99
C TYR A 807 1.17 -26.40 -25.90
N ILE A 808 1.56 -26.57 -24.65
CA ILE A 808 0.72 -26.45 -23.45
C ILE A 808 1.48 -25.72 -22.34
N GLU A 809 0.78 -25.52 -21.21
CA GLU A 809 1.20 -24.74 -20.04
C GLU A 809 0.93 -23.23 -20.16
N GLU A 810 1.08 -22.50 -19.06
CA GLU A 810 0.82 -21.06 -18.95
C GLU A 810 1.75 -20.23 -19.84
N ASP A 811 2.94 -20.74 -20.16
CA ASP A 811 3.96 -20.07 -20.97
C ASP A 811 4.30 -20.81 -22.28
N CYS A 812 3.56 -21.86 -22.64
CA CYS A 812 3.77 -22.66 -23.85
C CYS A 812 5.16 -23.32 -23.97
N SER A 813 5.85 -23.54 -22.84
CA SER A 813 7.18 -24.17 -22.84
C SER A 813 7.16 -25.68 -23.07
N VAL A 814 6.03 -26.36 -22.84
CA VAL A 814 5.92 -27.82 -22.89
C VAL A 814 5.19 -28.27 -24.16
N SER A 815 5.81 -29.17 -24.95
CA SER A 815 5.11 -29.82 -26.05
C SER A 815 4.18 -30.93 -25.56
N LEU A 816 2.99 -31.07 -26.13
CA LEU A 816 2.07 -32.19 -25.89
C LEU A 816 2.68 -33.56 -26.25
N ARG A 817 3.65 -33.58 -27.18
CA ARG A 817 4.37 -34.80 -27.54
C ARG A 817 5.40 -35.20 -26.49
N ASP A 818 5.82 -34.27 -25.64
CA ASP A 818 6.72 -34.56 -24.54
C ASP A 818 5.93 -35.18 -23.38
N TYR A 819 6.35 -36.38 -22.97
CA TYR A 819 5.82 -37.00 -21.78
C TYR A 819 6.44 -36.38 -20.51
N PRO A 820 5.70 -36.38 -19.37
CA PRO A 820 6.25 -36.00 -18.07
C PRO A 820 7.42 -36.90 -17.68
N VAL A 821 8.51 -36.29 -17.20
CA VAL A 821 9.71 -37.03 -16.80
C VAL A 821 9.72 -37.14 -15.28
N VAL A 822 9.70 -38.38 -14.77
CA VAL A 822 9.88 -38.65 -13.34
C VAL A 822 11.34 -38.99 -13.07
N GLU A 823 12.02 -38.12 -12.34
CA GLU A 823 13.46 -38.20 -12.10
C GLU A 823 13.79 -38.80 -10.73
N ASP A 824 12.93 -38.58 -9.73
CA ASP A 824 13.04 -39.23 -8.43
C ASP A 824 11.66 -39.58 -7.87
N THR A 825 11.59 -40.70 -7.14
CA THR A 825 10.36 -41.22 -6.51
C THR A 825 10.56 -41.38 -5.02
N TYR A 826 9.47 -41.25 -4.26
CA TYR A 826 9.49 -41.48 -2.81
C TYR A 826 10.13 -42.83 -2.47
N ALA A 827 11.19 -42.81 -1.65
CA ALA A 827 11.91 -44.00 -1.19
C ALA A 827 12.36 -44.96 -2.32
N GLY A 828 12.59 -44.44 -3.54
CA GLY A 828 13.00 -45.24 -4.70
C GLY A 828 11.97 -46.30 -5.11
N GLY A 829 10.68 -46.04 -4.87
CA GLY A 829 9.58 -46.94 -5.21
C GLY A 829 9.25 -48.00 -4.15
N LEU A 830 9.92 -48.01 -2.99
CA LEU A 830 9.59 -48.92 -1.89
C LEU A 830 8.65 -48.26 -0.89
N CYS A 831 7.50 -48.90 -0.65
CA CYS A 831 6.48 -48.39 0.25
C CYS A 831 6.16 -49.35 1.38
N GLN A 832 6.42 -48.93 2.62
CA GLN A 832 6.07 -49.70 3.80
C GLN A 832 4.59 -49.48 4.15
N GLN A 833 3.79 -50.55 4.19
CA GLN A 833 2.34 -50.52 4.38
C GLN A 833 1.88 -49.78 5.66
N ASN A 834 2.73 -49.76 6.70
CA ASN A 834 2.42 -49.12 7.98
C ASN A 834 2.83 -47.62 8.03
N MET A 835 3.33 -47.05 6.92
CA MET A 835 3.59 -45.61 6.79
C MET A 835 2.38 -44.88 6.19
N GLU A 836 2.07 -43.72 6.77
CA GLU A 836 0.92 -42.88 6.38
C GLU A 836 0.97 -42.42 4.91
N VAL A 837 2.17 -42.14 4.37
CA VAL A 837 2.38 -41.69 2.98
C VAL A 837 2.08 -42.80 1.96
N CYS A 838 2.27 -44.07 2.34
CA CYS A 838 2.20 -45.18 1.39
C CYS A 838 0.79 -45.52 0.93
N CYS A 839 -0.21 -45.27 1.77
CA CYS A 839 -1.60 -45.55 1.47
C CYS A 839 -2.40 -44.28 1.12
N GLY A 840 -1.74 -43.30 0.49
CA GLY A 840 -2.31 -42.00 0.13
C GLY A 840 -1.64 -41.37 -1.10
N GLU A 841 -1.37 -40.06 -1.01
CA GLU A 841 -0.66 -39.30 -2.05
C GLU A 841 0.85 -39.49 -1.93
N ILE A 842 1.46 -40.16 -2.90
CA ILE A 842 2.91 -40.39 -2.98
C ILE A 842 3.54 -39.28 -3.82
N PRO A 843 4.49 -38.49 -3.26
CA PRO A 843 5.15 -37.44 -4.02
C PRO A 843 6.13 -38.02 -5.04
N ILE A 844 6.14 -37.42 -6.22
CA ILE A 844 7.07 -37.65 -7.32
C ILE A 844 7.71 -36.33 -7.73
N TYR A 845 8.99 -36.41 -8.08
CA TYR A 845 9.79 -35.24 -8.46
C TYR A 845 10.32 -35.42 -9.87
N GLY A 846 10.29 -34.35 -10.64
CA GLY A 846 10.54 -34.45 -12.07
C GLY A 846 10.40 -33.13 -12.81
N SER A 847 9.97 -33.21 -14.05
CA SER A 847 9.74 -32.05 -14.92
C SER A 847 8.57 -32.29 -15.87
N ARG A 848 8.04 -31.20 -16.45
CA ARG A 848 6.95 -31.21 -17.43
C ARG A 848 5.60 -31.71 -16.88
N PHE A 849 5.37 -31.49 -15.58
CA PHE A 849 4.09 -31.73 -14.95
C PHE A 849 3.13 -30.55 -15.22
N VAL A 850 2.05 -30.80 -15.95
CA VAL A 850 1.11 -29.78 -16.40
C VAL A 850 -0.25 -29.99 -15.74
N LYS A 851 -0.67 -29.01 -14.94
CA LYS A 851 -1.93 -29.05 -14.18
C LYS A 851 -3.14 -29.20 -15.12
N GLY A 852 -3.99 -30.18 -14.85
CA GLY A 852 -5.22 -30.45 -15.62
C GLY A 852 -4.99 -31.22 -16.93
N THR A 853 -3.74 -31.41 -17.35
CA THR A 853 -3.37 -32.09 -18.60
C THR A 853 -2.63 -33.39 -18.33
N THR A 854 -1.71 -33.40 -17.36
CA THR A 854 -0.97 -34.61 -16.99
C THR A 854 -1.91 -35.67 -16.39
N LYS A 855 -1.89 -36.87 -16.95
CA LYS A 855 -2.66 -38.04 -16.51
C LYS A 855 -1.75 -39.18 -16.09
N GLN A 856 -2.26 -40.05 -15.23
CA GLN A 856 -1.58 -41.28 -14.82
C GLN A 856 -2.30 -42.52 -15.35
N SER A 857 -1.52 -43.52 -15.74
CA SER A 857 -1.99 -44.89 -15.96
C SER A 857 -1.43 -45.77 -14.86
N LEU A 858 -2.32 -46.51 -14.20
CA LEU A 858 -2.00 -47.42 -13.11
C LEU A 858 -2.19 -48.86 -13.57
N GLN A 859 -1.20 -49.71 -13.33
CA GLN A 859 -1.32 -51.15 -13.52
C GLN A 859 -0.89 -51.86 -12.23
N GLY A 860 -1.87 -52.43 -11.53
CA GLY A 860 -1.62 -53.24 -10.35
C GLY A 860 -0.85 -54.52 -10.70
N PHE A 861 -0.04 -55.01 -9.77
CA PHE A 861 0.57 -56.33 -9.85
C PHE A 861 0.75 -56.95 -8.47
N GLN A 862 0.84 -58.27 -8.46
CA GLN A 862 0.97 -59.07 -7.25
C GLN A 862 2.15 -60.03 -7.41
N ILE A 863 3.03 -60.09 -6.42
CA ILE A 863 4.14 -61.05 -6.35
C ILE A 863 3.80 -62.09 -5.29
N TYR A 864 3.86 -63.37 -5.62
CA TYR A 864 3.62 -64.46 -4.69
C TYR A 864 4.92 -64.98 -4.07
N ILE A 865 4.82 -65.77 -2.99
CA ILE A 865 5.98 -66.30 -2.24
C ILE A 865 6.91 -67.14 -3.14
N ASN A 866 6.35 -67.80 -4.17
CA ASN A 866 7.11 -68.56 -5.16
C ASN A 866 7.83 -67.69 -6.22
N GLY A 867 7.75 -66.36 -6.11
CA GLY A 867 8.32 -65.39 -7.05
C GLY A 867 7.48 -65.14 -8.31
N SER A 868 6.33 -65.80 -8.47
CA SER A 868 5.44 -65.55 -9.61
C SER A 868 4.80 -64.17 -9.53
N ILE A 869 4.71 -63.48 -10.67
CA ILE A 869 4.13 -62.14 -10.79
C ILE A 869 2.85 -62.23 -11.61
N VAL A 870 1.75 -61.72 -11.06
CA VAL A 870 0.46 -61.58 -11.76
C VAL A 870 0.19 -60.11 -12.00
N LEU A 871 -0.08 -59.74 -13.25
CA LEU A 871 -0.44 -58.38 -13.64
C LEU A 871 -1.96 -58.22 -13.66
N GLU A 872 -2.44 -57.10 -13.15
CA GLU A 872 -3.83 -56.66 -13.28
C GLU A 872 -3.99 -55.84 -14.58
N GLY A 873 -5.24 -55.56 -14.97
CA GLY A 873 -5.52 -54.69 -16.12
C GLY A 873 -5.05 -53.26 -15.85
N ALA A 874 -4.46 -52.60 -16.84
CA ALA A 874 -4.10 -51.19 -16.74
C ALA A 874 -5.37 -50.33 -16.77
N THR A 875 -5.47 -49.38 -15.84
CA THR A 875 -6.56 -48.40 -15.78
C THR A 875 -5.97 -47.00 -15.89
N ALA A 876 -6.53 -46.19 -16.80
CA ALA A 876 -6.24 -44.76 -16.83
C ALA A 876 -7.03 -44.09 -15.69
N VAL A 877 -6.35 -43.26 -14.89
CA VAL A 877 -6.93 -42.61 -13.71
C VAL A 877 -6.57 -41.14 -13.71
N ASP A 878 -7.56 -40.25 -13.54
CA ASP A 878 -7.36 -38.80 -13.54
C ASP A 878 -7.09 -38.20 -12.13
N ASN A 879 -6.78 -39.03 -11.13
CA ASN A 879 -6.59 -38.62 -9.73
C ASN A 879 -5.11 -38.30 -9.39
N LEU A 880 -4.47 -37.43 -10.18
CA LEU A 880 -3.11 -36.94 -9.95
C LEU A 880 -3.16 -35.48 -9.45
N THR A 881 -2.43 -35.17 -8.40
CA THR A 881 -2.33 -33.81 -7.85
C THR A 881 -1.04 -33.15 -8.34
N ILE A 882 -1.12 -32.12 -9.19
CA ILE A 882 0.05 -31.33 -9.59
C ILE A 882 0.28 -30.21 -8.57
N ILE A 883 1.44 -30.21 -7.93
CA ILE A 883 1.85 -29.24 -6.90
C ILE A 883 2.53 -28.05 -7.57
N ASN A 884 3.54 -28.33 -8.40
CA ASN A 884 4.25 -27.35 -9.22
C ASN A 884 4.85 -28.05 -10.46
N PRO A 885 5.48 -27.34 -11.41
CA PRO A 885 6.04 -27.97 -12.62
C PRO A 885 7.10 -29.07 -12.38
N PHE A 886 7.62 -29.16 -11.15
CA PHE A 886 8.67 -30.11 -10.75
C PHE A 886 8.22 -31.14 -9.69
N GLU A 887 7.00 -31.02 -9.17
CA GLU A 887 6.47 -31.89 -8.13
C GLU A 887 4.99 -32.24 -8.39
N ALA A 888 4.69 -33.52 -8.30
CA ALA A 888 3.33 -34.03 -8.35
C ALA A 888 3.13 -35.10 -7.29
N ALA A 889 1.87 -35.40 -6.98
CA ALA A 889 1.47 -36.42 -6.02
C ALA A 889 0.54 -37.42 -6.73
N ILE A 890 1.03 -38.65 -6.86
CA ILE A 890 0.28 -39.77 -7.45
C ILE A 890 -0.50 -40.50 -6.36
N ASN A 891 -1.70 -40.97 -6.69
CA ASN A 891 -2.46 -41.82 -5.80
C ASN A 891 -2.26 -43.29 -6.18
N VAL A 892 -1.57 -44.03 -5.32
CA VAL A 892 -1.33 -45.47 -5.52
C VAL A 892 -2.33 -46.27 -4.68
N PRO A 893 -3.20 -47.08 -5.31
CA PRO A 893 -4.17 -47.88 -4.58
C PRO A 893 -3.47 -48.93 -3.73
N CYS A 894 -3.42 -48.68 -2.43
CA CYS A 894 -3.10 -49.73 -1.46
C CYS A 894 -4.33 -50.60 -1.29
N GLY A 895 -4.27 -51.83 -1.81
CA GLY A 895 -5.38 -52.79 -1.68
C GLY A 895 -5.96 -52.78 -0.28
N SER A 896 -7.29 -52.68 -0.17
CA SER A 896 -8.02 -52.74 1.11
C SER A 896 -7.44 -53.86 1.96
N ARG A 897 -7.12 -53.62 3.24
CA ARG A 897 -6.78 -54.69 4.21
C ARG A 897 -7.78 -55.82 3.98
N GLN A 898 -7.36 -56.89 3.30
CA GLN A 898 -8.30 -57.94 2.96
C GLN A 898 -8.86 -58.43 4.29
N ARG A 899 -10.20 -58.48 4.40
CA ARG A 899 -10.85 -59.09 5.56
C ARG A 899 -10.18 -60.46 5.73
N ARG A 900 -9.57 -60.69 6.90
CA ARG A 900 -8.79 -61.89 7.22
C ARG A 900 -9.43 -63.10 6.56
N ALA A 901 -8.82 -63.59 5.49
CA ALA A 901 -9.36 -64.71 4.75
C ALA A 901 -9.30 -65.94 5.67
N THR A 902 -10.41 -66.65 5.79
CA THR A 902 -10.53 -67.88 6.59
C THR A 902 -9.83 -69.09 5.95
N ASN A 903 -9.17 -68.92 4.80
CA ASN A 903 -8.53 -69.99 4.05
C ASN A 903 -7.02 -70.06 4.34
N ASN A 904 -6.57 -71.23 4.78
CA ASN A 904 -5.20 -71.53 5.23
C ASN A 904 -4.17 -71.76 4.09
N ASN A 905 -4.52 -71.52 2.82
CA ASN A 905 -3.60 -71.75 1.70
C ASN A 905 -2.86 -70.47 1.30
N ASN A 906 -1.59 -70.39 1.70
CA ASN A 906 -0.75 -69.22 1.46
C ASN A 906 -0.14 -69.11 0.06
N SER A 907 -0.08 -70.20 -0.71
CA SER A 907 0.42 -70.19 -2.09
C SER A 907 -0.48 -69.42 -3.06
N THR A 908 -1.72 -69.13 -2.66
CA THR A 908 -2.71 -68.36 -3.44
C THR A 908 -2.87 -66.92 -2.96
N MET A 909 -2.08 -66.47 -1.97
CA MET A 909 -2.13 -65.10 -1.44
C MET A 909 -0.93 -64.29 -1.92
N PRO A 910 -1.12 -63.02 -2.31
CA PRO A 910 -0.01 -62.16 -2.72
C PRO A 910 0.93 -61.95 -1.55
N PHE A 911 2.24 -62.08 -1.78
CA PHE A 911 3.29 -61.76 -0.82
C PHE A 911 3.61 -60.26 -0.86
N ILE A 912 3.80 -59.69 -2.04
CA ILE A 912 4.00 -58.26 -2.26
C ILE A 912 2.93 -57.77 -3.21
N THR A 913 2.38 -56.59 -2.97
CA THR A 913 1.55 -55.90 -3.95
C THR A 913 2.33 -54.73 -4.52
N GLY A 914 2.02 -54.34 -5.74
CA GLY A 914 2.68 -53.19 -6.34
C GLY A 914 1.85 -52.56 -7.42
N THR A 915 2.29 -51.40 -7.87
CA THR A 915 1.64 -50.64 -8.93
C THR A 915 2.68 -50.06 -9.86
N LYS A 916 2.49 -50.30 -11.14
CA LYS A 916 3.21 -49.64 -12.22
C LYS A 916 2.47 -48.35 -12.57
N VAL A 917 3.22 -47.26 -12.69
CA VAL A 917 2.69 -45.92 -12.93
C VAL A 917 3.40 -45.33 -14.13
N SER A 918 2.62 -44.96 -15.16
CA SER A 918 3.13 -44.25 -16.33
C SER A 918 2.36 -42.94 -16.49
N LEU A 919 3.06 -41.87 -16.88
CA LEU A 919 2.48 -40.52 -17.01
C LEU A 919 2.44 -40.08 -18.47
N THR A 920 1.46 -39.25 -18.81
CA THR A 920 1.26 -38.70 -20.15
C THR A 920 0.66 -37.29 -20.08
N ASN A 921 0.97 -36.44 -21.05
CA ASN A 921 0.34 -35.12 -21.21
C ASN A 921 -0.73 -35.09 -22.30
N ASP A 922 -0.74 -36.02 -23.26
CA ASP A 922 -1.70 -36.07 -24.36
C ASP A 922 -2.70 -37.24 -24.24
N GLY A 923 -2.54 -38.09 -23.23
CA GLY A 923 -3.35 -39.29 -23.03
C GLY A 923 -2.89 -40.51 -23.84
N THR A 924 -1.90 -40.36 -24.72
CA THR A 924 -1.47 -41.41 -25.66
C THR A 924 0.02 -41.73 -25.59
N ASN A 925 0.89 -40.73 -25.45
CA ASN A 925 2.33 -40.89 -25.31
C ASN A 925 2.69 -40.98 -23.82
N TYR A 926 2.89 -42.20 -23.35
CA TYR A 926 3.26 -42.47 -21.96
C TYR A 926 4.77 -42.53 -21.79
N GLY A 927 5.27 -41.84 -20.78
CA GLY A 927 6.68 -41.90 -20.38
C GLY A 927 7.07 -43.22 -19.72
N PRO A 928 8.35 -43.36 -19.34
CA PRO A 928 8.88 -44.51 -18.63
C PRO A 928 8.03 -44.89 -17.41
N THR A 929 7.85 -46.19 -17.21
CA THR A 929 7.03 -46.73 -16.12
C THR A 929 7.79 -46.75 -14.80
N GLN A 930 7.23 -46.09 -13.79
CA GLN A 930 7.69 -46.11 -12.42
C GLN A 930 7.03 -47.27 -11.66
N ILE A 931 7.79 -47.97 -10.83
CA ILE A 931 7.30 -49.16 -10.11
C ILE A 931 7.28 -48.88 -8.61
N TYR A 932 6.12 -49.08 -8.00
CA TYR A 932 5.93 -48.97 -6.56
C TYR A 932 5.63 -50.35 -5.97
N TYR A 933 6.37 -50.73 -4.93
CA TYR A 933 6.21 -51.97 -4.19
C TYR A 933 5.67 -51.66 -2.80
N ILE A 934 4.60 -52.34 -2.39
CA ILE A 934 4.00 -52.23 -1.08
C ILE A 934 4.35 -53.49 -0.28
N TYR A 935 5.01 -53.30 0.85
CA TYR A 935 5.47 -54.39 1.71
C TYR A 935 5.30 -54.06 3.19
N ASP A 936 5.20 -55.08 4.04
CA ASP A 936 5.20 -54.97 5.49
C ASP A 936 6.54 -55.44 6.05
N SER A 937 7.37 -54.46 6.45
CA SER A 937 8.70 -54.70 7.02
C SER A 937 8.69 -55.52 8.31
N THR A 938 7.53 -55.84 8.88
CA THR A 938 7.40 -56.72 10.04
C THR A 938 7.89 -58.13 9.72
N CYS A 939 7.59 -58.65 8.53
CA CYS A 939 8.00 -59.99 8.10
C CYS A 939 8.60 -60.03 6.69
N GLN A 940 8.54 -58.95 5.92
CA GLN A 940 8.99 -58.92 4.52
C GLN A 940 10.29 -58.12 4.43
N GLY A 941 11.38 -58.81 4.08
CA GLY A 941 12.69 -58.24 3.81
C GLY A 941 12.86 -57.88 2.33
N VAL A 942 13.73 -56.91 2.06
CA VAL A 942 14.04 -56.43 0.71
C VAL A 942 15.53 -56.61 0.43
N LEU A 943 15.87 -57.11 -0.75
CA LEU A 943 17.22 -57.13 -1.31
C LEU A 943 17.24 -56.28 -2.57
N THR A 944 18.19 -55.35 -2.65
CA THR A 944 18.42 -54.52 -3.83
C THR A 944 19.39 -55.21 -4.77
N SER A 945 19.04 -55.30 -6.05
CA SER A 945 19.91 -55.78 -7.13
C SER A 945 20.00 -54.72 -8.23
N THR A 946 20.86 -54.95 -9.23
CA THR A 946 20.96 -54.09 -10.42
C THR A 946 19.67 -54.07 -11.25
N ASP A 947 18.86 -55.12 -11.17
CA ASP A 947 17.63 -55.29 -11.95
C ASP A 947 16.34 -54.95 -11.15
N GLY A 948 16.49 -54.41 -9.94
CA GLY A 948 15.37 -53.97 -9.10
C GLY A 948 15.40 -54.53 -7.67
N TYR A 949 14.22 -54.83 -7.11
CA TYR A 949 14.09 -55.35 -5.76
C TYR A 949 13.61 -56.80 -5.75
N SER A 950 14.15 -57.60 -4.83
CA SER A 950 13.64 -58.94 -4.52
C SER A 950 13.21 -58.99 -3.05
N PHE A 951 12.22 -59.84 -2.75
CA PHE A 951 11.55 -59.86 -1.46
C PHE A 951 11.62 -61.26 -0.85
N TYR A 952 11.79 -61.32 0.47
CA TYR A 952 11.92 -62.58 1.22
C TYR A 952 11.27 -62.48 2.60
N LEU A 953 10.99 -63.61 3.23
CA LEU A 953 10.45 -63.64 4.60
C LEU A 953 11.59 -63.52 5.63
N LEU A 954 11.44 -62.61 6.59
CA LEU A 954 12.39 -62.42 7.69
C LEU A 954 12.35 -63.60 8.67
N ALA A 955 13.51 -64.02 9.16
CA ALA A 955 13.60 -65.04 10.20
C ALA A 955 12.88 -64.59 11.49
N GLY A 956 12.24 -65.51 12.21
CA GLY A 956 11.50 -65.20 13.45
C GLY A 956 10.14 -64.52 13.22
N THR A 957 9.57 -64.64 12.02
CA THR A 957 8.28 -64.03 11.66
C THR A 957 7.41 -64.99 10.86
N CYS A 958 6.09 -64.77 10.87
CA CYS A 958 5.15 -65.53 10.05
C CYS A 958 4.41 -64.60 9.09
N TYR A 959 4.06 -65.12 7.92
CA TYR A 959 3.14 -64.48 6.99
C TYR A 959 1.91 -65.37 6.86
N ILE A 960 0.78 -64.98 7.47
CA ILE A 960 -0.41 -65.83 7.58
C ILE A 960 -1.64 -65.05 7.11
N GLY A 961 -2.37 -65.57 6.13
CA GLY A 961 -3.62 -64.94 5.66
C GLY A 961 -3.42 -63.51 5.13
N ALA A 962 -2.35 -63.29 4.35
CA ALA A 962 -1.94 -62.00 3.79
C ALA A 962 -1.59 -60.91 4.82
N ALA A 963 -1.05 -61.31 5.98
CA ALA A 963 -0.60 -60.40 7.03
C ALA A 963 0.67 -60.91 7.72
N CYS A 964 1.52 -59.98 8.18
CA CYS A 964 2.72 -60.29 8.95
C CYS A 964 2.43 -60.40 10.44
N TYR A 965 3.09 -61.37 11.09
CA TYR A 965 3.06 -61.58 12.54
C TYR A 965 4.47 -61.83 13.07
N ARG A 966 4.73 -61.34 14.28
CA ARG A 966 5.97 -61.66 15.00
C ARG A 966 5.84 -63.01 15.71
N GLU A 967 6.97 -63.68 15.92
CA GLU A 967 7.00 -64.91 16.71
C GLU A 967 6.30 -64.74 18.07
N GLY A 968 5.37 -65.65 18.39
CA GLY A 968 4.59 -65.64 19.62
C GLY A 968 3.29 -64.85 19.59
N GLU A 969 3.02 -64.04 18.54
CA GLU A 969 1.74 -63.33 18.40
C GLU A 969 0.57 -64.31 18.19
N SER A 970 -0.54 -64.07 18.87
CA SER A 970 -1.74 -64.91 18.83
C SER A 970 -2.80 -64.41 17.84
N TYR A 971 -3.54 -65.34 17.25
CA TYR A 971 -4.75 -65.02 16.49
C TYR A 971 -5.85 -64.52 17.44
N THR A 972 -6.66 -63.55 17.00
CA THR A 972 -7.71 -62.93 17.84
C THR A 972 -8.63 -63.96 18.52
N SER A 973 -9.00 -63.68 19.77
CA SER A 973 -9.88 -64.44 20.70
C SER A 973 -9.48 -65.88 21.08
N ASP A 974 -8.65 -66.56 20.28
CA ASP A 974 -8.15 -67.91 20.58
C ASP A 974 -6.63 -67.86 20.83
N GLY A 975 -6.25 -67.67 22.09
CA GLY A 975 -4.85 -67.51 22.53
C GLY A 975 -3.95 -68.73 22.28
N CYS A 976 -4.54 -69.86 21.86
CA CYS A 976 -3.82 -71.07 21.52
C CYS A 976 -3.16 -71.05 20.15
N ARG A 977 -3.72 -70.34 19.17
CA ARG A 977 -3.08 -70.23 17.84
C ARG A 977 -2.03 -69.13 17.85
N LYS A 978 -0.77 -69.49 17.64
CA LYS A 978 0.36 -68.55 17.65
C LYS A 978 1.17 -68.63 16.35
N CYS A 979 1.81 -67.52 16.00
CA CYS A 979 2.88 -67.51 15.02
C CYS A 979 4.11 -68.23 15.61
N LEU A 980 4.46 -69.40 15.08
CA LEU A 980 5.67 -70.15 15.42
C LEU A 980 6.45 -70.46 14.13
N PRO A 981 7.35 -69.55 13.70
CA PRO A 981 8.06 -69.65 12.42
C PRO A 981 8.89 -70.92 12.26
N SER A 982 9.37 -71.47 13.38
CA SER A 982 10.14 -72.72 13.46
C SER A 982 9.32 -73.98 13.16
N ARG A 983 7.98 -73.91 13.24
CA ARG A 983 7.07 -74.99 12.88
C ARG A 983 6.53 -74.80 11.47
N ASP A 984 5.83 -73.69 11.27
CA ASP A 984 5.30 -73.30 9.98
C ASP A 984 5.21 -71.77 9.92
N PRO A 985 6.03 -71.09 9.10
CA PRO A 985 6.00 -69.65 8.97
C PRO A 985 4.78 -69.14 8.17
N TYR A 986 3.98 -70.04 7.60
CA TYR A 986 2.87 -69.72 6.71
C TYR A 986 1.50 -70.06 7.33
N SER A 987 1.43 -70.87 8.38
CA SER A 987 0.16 -71.22 9.02
C SER A 987 0.17 -71.01 10.54
N TRP A 988 -1.02 -70.86 11.13
CA TRP A 988 -1.15 -70.77 12.57
C TRP A 988 -0.74 -72.10 13.22
N SER A 989 0.22 -72.05 14.13
CA SER A 989 0.67 -73.22 14.89
C SER A 989 -0.05 -73.29 16.24
N ASP A 990 -0.31 -74.52 16.73
CA ASP A 990 -0.85 -74.73 18.06
C ASP A 990 0.22 -74.45 19.13
N GLY A 991 0.07 -73.31 19.80
CA GLY A 991 0.88 -72.84 20.91
C GLY A 991 0.31 -73.21 22.28
N CYS A 992 -0.87 -73.83 22.33
CA CYS A 992 -1.32 -74.52 23.52
C CYS A 992 -0.82 -75.95 23.44
N THR A 993 0.13 -76.30 24.30
CA THR A 993 0.37 -77.71 24.60
C THR A 993 -0.94 -78.29 25.13
N SER A 994 -1.65 -79.04 24.30
CA SER A 994 -2.55 -80.09 24.79
C SER A 994 -1.73 -80.91 25.79
N GLY A 995 -2.24 -81.00 27.02
CA GLY A 995 -1.49 -81.40 28.19
C GLY A 995 -0.52 -82.54 27.95
N ILE A 996 0.77 -82.18 27.86
CA ILE A 996 1.86 -83.09 28.17
C ILE A 996 2.57 -82.42 29.32
N THR A 997 2.41 -83.07 30.46
CA THR A 997 2.97 -82.79 31.77
C THR A 997 4.43 -82.40 31.67
N ASP A 998 4.73 -81.10 31.64
CA ASP A 998 6.11 -80.65 31.77
C ASP A 998 6.50 -80.70 33.25
N SER A 999 7.40 -81.63 33.52
CA SER A 999 7.92 -82.02 34.82
C SER A 999 9.08 -81.09 35.19
N THR A 1000 8.78 -79.79 35.25
CA THR A 1000 9.76 -78.74 35.58
C THR A 1000 9.33 -77.85 36.75
N SER A 1001 8.24 -78.21 37.45
CA SER A 1001 7.84 -77.57 38.72
C SER A 1001 8.45 -78.20 39.98
N THR A 1002 9.39 -79.14 39.85
CA THR A 1002 10.04 -79.78 41.02
C THR A 1002 11.43 -79.21 41.33
N ILE A 1003 12.08 -78.50 40.39
CA ILE A 1003 13.47 -78.03 40.59
C ILE A 1003 13.52 -76.67 41.32
N ILE A 1004 12.49 -75.82 41.18
CA ILE A 1004 12.46 -74.50 41.85
C ILE A 1004 12.10 -74.64 43.35
N ILE A 1005 11.34 -75.68 43.73
CA ILE A 1005 11.04 -75.97 45.14
C ILE A 1005 12.29 -76.53 45.85
N ILE A 1006 13.17 -77.25 45.17
CA ILE A 1006 14.41 -77.77 45.75
C ILE A 1006 15.41 -76.63 46.00
N VAL A 1007 15.57 -75.68 45.08
CA VAL A 1007 16.56 -74.59 45.27
C VAL A 1007 16.11 -73.56 46.32
N CYS A 1008 14.81 -73.24 46.40
CA CYS A 1008 14.31 -72.25 47.35
C CYS A 1008 14.04 -72.80 48.77
N VAL A 1009 13.87 -74.12 48.94
CA VAL A 1009 13.61 -74.72 50.27
C VAL A 1009 14.84 -75.45 50.82
N VAL A 1010 15.66 -76.09 49.97
CA VAL A 1010 16.79 -76.91 50.45
C VAL A 1010 18.04 -76.07 50.72
N VAL A 1011 18.29 -75.00 49.95
CA VAL A 1011 19.47 -74.14 50.16
C VAL A 1011 19.39 -73.36 51.47
N PRO A 1012 18.26 -72.74 51.87
CA PRO A 1012 18.16 -72.09 53.19
C PRO A 1012 18.26 -73.10 54.33
N VAL A 1013 17.70 -74.30 54.18
CA VAL A 1013 17.76 -75.35 55.21
C VAL A 1013 19.17 -75.90 55.37
N ILE A 1014 19.94 -76.08 54.28
CA ILE A 1014 21.35 -76.48 54.34
C ILE A 1014 22.21 -75.39 54.98
N VAL A 1015 21.95 -74.10 54.69
CA VAL A 1015 22.66 -72.98 55.33
C VAL A 1015 22.35 -72.92 56.83
N VAL A 1016 21.11 -73.15 57.24
CA VAL A 1016 20.71 -73.20 58.66
C VAL A 1016 21.32 -74.42 59.37
N VAL A 1017 21.40 -75.58 58.71
CA VAL A 1017 22.02 -76.79 59.28
C VAL A 1017 23.54 -76.64 59.39
N ILE A 1018 24.22 -76.04 58.40
CA ILE A 1018 25.66 -75.76 58.47
C ILE A 1018 25.95 -74.72 59.55
N ALA A 1019 25.13 -73.66 59.66
CA ALA A 1019 25.24 -72.68 60.75
C ALA A 1019 25.01 -73.35 62.12
N ALA A 1020 24.03 -74.24 62.26
CA ALA A 1020 23.79 -74.99 63.48
C ALA A 1020 24.96 -75.93 63.84
N ILE A 1021 25.61 -76.56 62.85
CA ILE A 1021 26.80 -77.41 63.06
C ILE A 1021 28.02 -76.58 63.46
N ILE A 1022 28.22 -75.40 62.87
CA ILE A 1022 29.29 -74.46 63.25
C ILE A 1022 29.05 -73.93 64.67
N ILE A 1023 27.81 -73.58 65.00
CA ILE A 1023 27.42 -73.15 66.35
C ILE A 1023 27.61 -74.31 67.34
N PHE A 1024 27.20 -75.54 67.01
CA PHE A 1024 27.41 -76.71 67.87
C PHE A 1024 28.91 -77.02 68.09
N LYS A 1025 29.76 -76.86 67.06
CA LYS A 1025 31.21 -77.02 67.17
C LYS A 1025 31.90 -75.86 67.90
N CYS A 1026 31.36 -74.64 67.86
CA CYS A 1026 31.85 -73.52 68.65
C CYS A 1026 31.40 -73.60 70.13
N VAL A 1027 30.22 -74.15 70.41
CA VAL A 1027 29.65 -74.35 71.75
C VAL A 1027 30.36 -75.46 72.54
N GLN A 1028 31.04 -76.39 71.87
CA GLN A 1028 31.85 -77.43 72.54
C GLN A 1028 33.26 -76.96 72.98
N LYS A 1029 33.79 -75.84 72.47
CA LYS A 1029 35.20 -75.45 72.69
C LYS A 1029 35.44 -74.27 73.65
N LYS A 1030 34.41 -73.76 74.33
CA LYS A 1030 34.56 -72.75 75.39
C LYS A 1030 33.61 -73.00 76.57
N LYS A 1031 33.84 -74.08 77.33
CA LYS A 1031 33.46 -74.09 78.74
C LYS A 1031 34.59 -73.45 79.55
N ARG A 1032 34.21 -72.40 80.31
CA ARG A 1032 34.92 -71.68 81.37
C ARG A 1032 35.62 -70.34 81.01
N ILE A 1033 34.90 -69.27 81.40
CA ILE A 1033 35.33 -68.12 82.24
C ILE A 1033 36.31 -67.12 81.56
N ALA A 1034 36.16 -65.79 81.62
CA ALA A 1034 35.12 -64.84 82.05
C ALA A 1034 35.59 -63.43 81.63
N GLY A 1035 34.67 -62.45 81.60
CA GLY A 1035 35.00 -61.07 82.00
C GLY A 1035 34.90 -59.94 80.95
N HIS A 1036 33.78 -59.20 81.05
CA HIS A 1036 33.68 -57.72 81.07
C HIS A 1036 33.28 -56.89 79.81
N PHE A 1037 32.01 -56.42 79.86
CA PHE A 1037 31.41 -55.09 79.53
C PHE A 1037 31.64 -54.47 78.13
N ASP A 1038 30.62 -54.41 77.26
CA ASP A 1038 29.47 -53.45 77.18
C ASP A 1038 29.88 -52.09 76.58
N GLY A 1039 29.23 -51.50 75.57
CA GLY A 1039 28.00 -51.84 74.85
C GLY A 1039 27.61 -50.75 73.84
N ASN A 1040 26.63 -51.08 72.99
CA ASN A 1040 25.76 -50.23 72.16
C ASN A 1040 26.26 -49.72 70.78
N ALA A 1041 26.23 -50.57 69.74
CA ALA A 1041 25.04 -50.93 68.94
C ALA A 1041 23.78 -50.01 69.07
N THR A 1042 22.96 -49.69 68.06
CA THR A 1042 22.71 -50.29 66.74
C THR A 1042 21.51 -49.56 66.09
N VAL A 1043 21.49 -49.58 64.74
CA VAL A 1043 20.36 -49.97 63.87
C VAL A 1043 19.13 -49.06 63.79
N THR A 1044 18.83 -48.63 62.56
CA THR A 1044 17.66 -49.12 61.79
C THR A 1044 17.72 -48.67 60.33
N MET A 1045 17.47 -49.61 59.42
CA MET A 1045 16.87 -49.35 58.10
C MET A 1045 15.46 -49.93 58.14
N VAL A 1046 14.47 -49.15 57.70
CA VAL A 1046 13.12 -49.60 57.32
C VAL A 1046 12.67 -48.81 56.09
N GLU A 1047 12.41 -49.58 55.02
CA GLU A 1047 11.34 -49.56 54.01
C GLU A 1047 10.27 -48.44 53.86
N LYS A 1048 9.73 -48.45 52.61
CA LYS A 1048 8.47 -47.93 52.01
C LYS A 1048 8.55 -46.56 51.31
N ILE A 1049 8.46 -46.47 49.97
CA ILE A 1049 7.43 -46.88 48.97
C ILE A 1049 6.16 -46.00 48.96
N LYS A 1050 5.85 -45.54 47.72
CA LYS A 1050 4.56 -45.14 47.10
C LYS A 1050 4.14 -43.69 47.33
N LEU A 1051 3.82 -42.93 46.29
CA LEU A 1051 2.59 -42.88 45.46
C LEU A 1051 2.73 -41.52 44.71
N ASP A 1052 2.12 -41.17 43.59
CA ASP A 1052 1.29 -41.78 42.57
C ASP A 1052 1.13 -40.66 41.50
N GLN A 1053 0.75 -41.07 40.29
CA GLN A 1053 -0.10 -40.34 39.33
C GLN A 1053 -0.24 -38.80 39.41
N ARG A 1054 0.12 -38.12 38.32
CA ARG A 1054 -0.81 -37.77 37.23
C ARG A 1054 -0.08 -37.40 35.95
#